data_AF-A0A401YRH5-F1
#
_entry.id   AF-A0A401YRH5-F1
#
_cell.length_a   1.000
_cell.length_b   1.000
_cell.length_c   1.000
_cell.angle_alpha   90.00
_cell.angle_beta   90.00
_cell.angle_gamma   90.00
#
_symmetry.space_group_name_H-M   'P 1'
#
loop_
_entity.id
_entity.type
_entity.pdbx_description
1 polymer ?
#
loop_
_entity_poly.entity_id
_entity_poly.type
_entity_poly.pdbx_seq_one_letter_code
_entity_poly.pdbx_strand_id
1 'polypeptide(L)'
;MPVAPVTTPAPVSRAASARADFGASLVVFLVAVPLSLGIALAAGAPLGAGIISAVVGGIVVGLLGGAPLQVSGPTAGLTVIVAGLVQNYGWRVTCLVTVGAGLLQILLGVAKVARATLALSPAVVHGVVAGIGVVIALAQLHVVLGGAPQRSAWENLRELPRQIAGLHTSAVAVGVITLALLLGWPLLGRLPGRGAALHRVPAPLVAVSLATACAGVLHLDVARVDLSSVVFTTPVLPPSNVWGAILVGVVSVALVSGMESLLSAAAVDRLHDGPRAALDRELIGQGVGNVVSGAIGGYPVTGVAIRSVTNVRAGAATRAATILHGVWVMVFVALCGALVERIPLAVLAALVMAVGLQMVSLAHIRHVHRHREFPAYAATIAGVILAGVLQGVLLGVVVAVCTALYRLSRSTVRVYPGDGVLHVEVHGSLTFLSVPRLSRVLAKLPPGEHVVVDMTVDYLDQAAFETVHSWRAGYLASGGRVDIEEIHDGCYERAAGGTPGPRRSRLTPSPRWFAPWWHWQRACPREDGTASQALVAGAREFRQRTAPLVQPFLERLALEGQKPAQLFITCADSRIVPNLITASGPGDLFTVRNVGNLVPPGDTARVDPGTGDASVGAAIEYAVSVLGVRSITVCGHSGCGAMKALLDKVGTEPDAGSGPGATPHLDRWLRHGDASLARFTADPAPTVTGHAVPPVEQLCLTNVVQQLHNLLDHTVVAQAVAAGRLRLFGLYFDLASAQMYLYDAVRGDFGPVDAERAESGALPQVVPPSAEDHTFPALNPG
;
A
#
# COMPACT_ATOMS: atom_id res chain seq x y z
N MET A 1 -12.36 -3.03 11.76
CA MET A 1 -11.89 -4.16 12.60
C MET A 1 -10.51 -3.83 13.12
N PRO A 2 -10.26 -3.86 14.44
CA PRO A 2 -8.91 -3.71 14.97
C PRO A 2 -8.07 -4.91 14.55
N VAL A 3 -6.87 -4.65 14.04
CA VAL A 3 -5.89 -5.70 13.67
C VAL A 3 -5.41 -6.34 14.98
N ALA A 4 -5.64 -7.64 15.12
CA ALA A 4 -5.18 -8.40 16.28
C ALA A 4 -3.64 -8.30 16.42
N PRO A 5 -3.10 -8.28 17.65
CA PRO A 5 -1.66 -8.28 17.86
C PRO A 5 -1.05 -9.56 17.26
N VAL A 6 0.01 -9.38 16.47
CA VAL A 6 0.79 -10.49 15.88
C VAL A 6 1.44 -11.25 17.04
N THR A 7 0.87 -12.40 17.39
CA THR A 7 1.47 -13.32 18.34
C THR A 7 2.71 -13.94 17.68
N THR A 8 3.89 -13.69 18.24
CA THR A 8 5.10 -14.40 17.82
C THR A 8 4.93 -15.88 18.16
N PRO A 9 5.01 -16.81 17.18
CA PRO A 9 4.83 -18.23 17.45
C PRO A 9 5.89 -18.73 18.44
N ALA A 10 5.48 -19.60 19.36
CA ALA A 10 6.37 -20.23 20.32
C ALA A 10 7.51 -20.98 19.60
N PRO A 11 8.75 -20.99 20.15
CA PRO A 11 9.86 -21.69 19.52
C PRO A 11 9.57 -23.19 19.44
N VAL A 12 9.51 -23.71 18.21
CA VAL A 12 9.34 -25.14 17.94
C VAL A 12 10.52 -25.92 18.54
N SER A 13 10.26 -27.06 19.17
CA SER A 13 11.33 -27.87 19.77
C SER A 13 12.30 -28.38 18.71
N ARG A 14 13.60 -28.47 19.05
CA ARG A 14 14.66 -28.93 18.11
C ARG A 14 14.34 -30.31 17.50
N ALA A 15 13.71 -31.20 18.26
CA ALA A 15 13.31 -32.52 17.80
C ALA A 15 12.16 -32.47 16.77
N ALA A 16 11.19 -31.58 16.95
CA ALA A 16 10.11 -31.38 15.99
C ALA A 16 10.63 -30.78 14.68
N SER A 17 11.54 -29.80 14.74
CA SER A 17 12.21 -29.25 13.56
C SER A 17 13.03 -30.31 12.82
N ALA A 18 13.80 -31.15 13.54
CA ALA A 18 14.59 -32.21 12.91
C ALA A 18 13.73 -33.25 12.17
N ARG A 19 12.60 -33.66 12.75
CA ARG A 19 11.65 -34.58 12.09
C ARG A 19 11.02 -33.96 10.85
N ALA A 20 10.65 -32.68 10.93
CA ALA A 20 10.07 -31.96 9.81
C ALA A 20 11.09 -31.76 8.67
N ASP A 21 12.32 -31.36 9.01
CA ASP A 21 13.41 -31.18 8.05
C ASP A 21 13.82 -32.49 7.38
N PHE A 22 13.84 -33.61 8.11
CA PHE A 22 14.09 -34.93 7.55
C PHE A 22 13.03 -35.29 6.50
N GLY A 23 11.75 -35.16 6.83
CA GLY A 23 10.65 -35.43 5.91
C GLY A 23 10.68 -34.53 4.67
N ALA A 24 10.89 -33.22 4.86
CA ALA A 24 11.00 -32.26 3.78
C ALA A 24 12.19 -32.54 2.85
N SER A 25 13.36 -32.89 3.42
CA SER A 25 14.56 -33.23 2.66
C SER A 25 14.36 -34.41 1.71
N LEU A 26 13.61 -35.43 2.13
CA LEU A 26 13.28 -36.60 1.30
C LEU A 26 12.34 -36.22 0.15
N VAL A 27 11.31 -35.42 0.41
CA VAL A 27 10.38 -34.95 -0.63
C VAL A 27 11.13 -34.14 -1.69
N VAL A 28 11.97 -33.20 -1.27
CA VAL A 28 12.77 -32.38 -2.18
C VAL A 28 13.78 -33.22 -2.97
N PHE A 29 14.45 -34.16 -2.30
CA PHE A 29 15.37 -35.12 -2.94
C PHE A 29 14.71 -35.90 -4.08
N LEU A 30 13.54 -36.49 -3.83
CA LEU A 30 12.82 -37.29 -4.82
C LEU A 30 12.42 -36.48 -6.07
N VAL A 31 12.15 -35.19 -5.91
CA VAL A 31 11.84 -34.27 -7.02
C VAL A 31 13.11 -33.79 -7.73
N ALA A 32 14.19 -33.58 -6.98
CA ALA A 32 15.39 -32.91 -7.47
C ALA A 32 16.26 -33.79 -8.38
N VAL A 33 16.40 -35.09 -8.11
CA VAL A 33 17.24 -35.99 -8.93
C VAL A 33 16.82 -36.01 -10.40
N PRO A 34 15.56 -36.37 -10.76
CA PRO A 34 15.17 -36.45 -12.16
C PRO A 34 15.19 -35.08 -12.85
N LEU A 35 14.82 -34.02 -12.13
CA LEU A 35 14.84 -32.67 -12.68
C LEU A 35 16.28 -32.18 -12.95
N SER A 36 17.24 -32.53 -12.09
CA SER A 36 18.65 -32.12 -12.27
C SER A 36 19.30 -32.80 -13.48
N LEU A 37 19.00 -34.09 -13.69
CA LEU A 37 19.42 -34.83 -14.88
C LEU A 37 18.79 -34.24 -16.15
N GLY A 38 17.48 -33.96 -16.11
CA GLY A 38 16.78 -33.34 -17.23
C GLY A 38 17.34 -31.96 -17.60
N ILE A 39 17.64 -31.11 -16.62
CA ILE A 39 18.20 -29.78 -16.88
C ILE A 39 19.60 -29.88 -17.51
N ALA A 40 20.44 -30.82 -17.05
CA ALA A 40 21.75 -31.06 -17.67
C ALA A 40 21.60 -31.55 -19.12
N LEU A 41 20.70 -32.51 -19.37
CA LEU A 41 20.36 -33.00 -20.70
C LEU A 41 19.93 -31.86 -21.63
N ALA A 42 19.01 -31.02 -21.15
CA ALA A 42 18.46 -29.91 -21.93
C ALA A 42 19.51 -28.86 -22.30
N ALA A 43 20.57 -28.73 -21.50
CA ALA A 43 21.68 -27.83 -21.76
C ALA A 43 22.80 -28.48 -22.60
N GLY A 44 22.67 -29.76 -22.98
CA GLY A 44 23.74 -30.52 -23.63
C GLY A 44 24.96 -30.76 -22.72
N ALA A 45 24.81 -30.58 -21.41
CA ALA A 45 25.85 -30.82 -20.42
C ALA A 45 25.93 -32.32 -20.06
N PRO A 46 27.09 -32.81 -19.58
CA PRO A 46 27.18 -34.14 -18.98
C PRO A 46 26.13 -34.29 -17.88
N LEU A 47 25.41 -35.41 -17.87
CA LEU A 47 24.30 -35.63 -16.93
C LEU A 47 24.76 -35.58 -15.47
N GLY A 48 25.98 -36.06 -15.21
CA GLY A 48 26.66 -35.96 -13.92
C GLY A 48 26.79 -34.53 -13.39
N ALA A 49 26.96 -33.54 -14.27
CA ALA A 49 27.08 -32.15 -13.86
C ALA A 49 25.84 -31.62 -13.15
N GLY A 50 24.65 -32.06 -13.56
CA GLY A 50 23.39 -31.71 -12.91
C GLY A 50 23.29 -32.28 -11.48
N ILE A 51 23.75 -33.52 -11.30
CA ILE A 51 23.83 -34.17 -9.97
C ILE A 51 24.83 -33.41 -9.08
N ILE A 52 26.03 -33.14 -9.58
CA ILE A 52 27.07 -32.40 -8.84
C ILE A 52 26.53 -31.05 -8.38
N SER A 53 25.87 -30.31 -9.27
CA SER A 53 25.24 -29.03 -8.95
C SER A 53 24.15 -29.14 -7.88
N ALA A 54 23.35 -30.21 -7.89
CA ALA A 54 22.35 -30.45 -6.85
C ALA A 54 22.99 -30.75 -5.48
N VAL A 55 24.08 -31.52 -5.44
CA VAL A 55 24.85 -31.79 -4.22
C VAL A 55 25.49 -30.51 -3.68
N VAL A 56 26.17 -29.75 -4.53
CA VAL A 56 26.83 -28.49 -4.15
C VAL A 56 25.79 -27.44 -3.72
N GLY A 57 24.67 -27.32 -4.44
CA GLY A 57 23.58 -26.43 -4.09
C GLY A 57 22.89 -26.78 -2.76
N GLY A 58 22.69 -28.08 -2.48
CA GLY A 58 22.16 -28.51 -1.20
C GLY A 58 23.12 -28.29 -0.03
N ILE A 59 24.38 -28.69 -0.19
CA ILE A 59 25.36 -28.68 0.90
C ILE A 59 26.04 -27.31 1.03
N VAL A 60 26.76 -26.84 0.01
CA VAL A 60 27.58 -25.63 0.09
C VAL A 60 26.71 -24.39 0.21
N VAL A 61 25.71 -24.24 -0.68
CA VAL A 61 24.81 -23.09 -0.61
C VAL A 61 23.86 -23.21 0.59
N GLY A 62 23.39 -24.39 0.96
CA GLY A 62 22.60 -24.59 2.18
C GLY A 62 23.34 -24.20 3.47
N LEU A 63 24.67 -24.40 3.52
CA LEU A 63 25.51 -23.99 4.65
C LEU A 63 25.79 -22.48 4.67
N LEU A 64 26.16 -21.90 3.52
CA LEU A 64 26.67 -20.52 3.45
C LEU A 64 25.62 -19.47 3.13
N GLY A 65 24.56 -19.87 2.42
CA GLY A 65 23.47 -19.03 1.94
C GLY A 65 22.73 -18.25 3.03
N GLY A 66 22.08 -17.19 2.58
CA GLY A 66 21.33 -16.25 3.40
C GLY A 66 19.85 -16.60 3.51
N ALA A 67 19.33 -17.49 2.65
CA ALA A 67 17.95 -17.95 2.63
C ALA A 67 17.83 -19.40 3.15
N PRO A 68 17.50 -19.63 4.43
CA PRO A 68 17.64 -20.94 5.07
C PRO A 68 16.74 -22.04 4.51
N LEU A 69 15.55 -21.70 3.99
CA LEU A 69 14.61 -22.68 3.43
C LEU A 69 14.71 -22.81 1.90
N GLN A 70 15.57 -22.02 1.28
CA GLN A 70 15.81 -22.05 -0.16
C GLN A 70 16.67 -23.26 -0.54
N VAL A 71 16.21 -24.02 -1.52
CA VAL A 71 16.93 -25.14 -2.11
C VAL A 71 17.60 -24.65 -3.39
N SER A 72 18.93 -24.77 -3.43
CA SER A 72 19.73 -24.40 -4.61
C SER A 72 20.14 -25.62 -5.43
N GLY A 73 20.34 -25.42 -6.72
CA GLY A 73 20.77 -26.47 -7.65
C GLY A 73 20.67 -26.01 -9.11
N PRO A 74 20.68 -26.94 -10.07
CA PRO A 74 20.51 -26.61 -11.48
C PRO A 74 19.08 -26.10 -11.75
N THR A 75 18.97 -25.09 -12.61
CA THR A 75 17.70 -24.43 -12.97
C THR A 75 17.46 -24.48 -14.48
N ALA A 76 16.18 -24.48 -14.85
CA ALA A 76 15.75 -24.24 -16.23
C ALA A 76 16.23 -22.86 -16.74
N GLY A 77 16.31 -21.87 -15.84
CA GLY A 77 16.73 -20.50 -16.13
C GLY A 77 18.07 -20.34 -16.85
N LEU A 78 19.01 -21.22 -16.52
CA LEU A 78 20.37 -21.21 -17.01
C LEU A 78 20.57 -22.16 -18.18
N THR A 79 19.59 -23.05 -18.46
CA THR A 79 19.66 -24.06 -19.53
C THR A 79 20.05 -23.46 -20.87
N VAL A 80 19.40 -22.38 -21.28
CA VAL A 80 19.64 -21.75 -22.58
C VAL A 80 21.04 -21.13 -22.66
N ILE A 81 21.48 -20.47 -21.59
CA ILE A 81 22.81 -19.83 -21.53
C ILE A 81 23.89 -20.90 -21.56
N VAL A 82 23.75 -21.94 -20.74
CA VAL A 82 24.70 -23.04 -20.67
C VAL A 82 24.72 -23.83 -21.97
N ALA A 83 23.57 -24.09 -22.60
CA ALA A 83 23.51 -24.73 -23.92
C ALA A 83 24.35 -23.97 -24.95
N GLY A 84 24.20 -22.64 -25.01
CA GLY A 84 25.00 -21.79 -25.88
C GLY A 84 26.50 -21.86 -25.56
N LEU A 85 26.88 -21.84 -24.28
CA LEU A 85 28.29 -21.95 -23.88
C LEU A 85 28.89 -23.31 -24.24
N VAL A 86 28.15 -24.39 -24.01
CA VAL A 86 28.59 -25.76 -24.31
C VAL A 86 28.74 -25.97 -25.82
N GLN A 87 27.77 -25.53 -26.61
CA GLN A 87 27.82 -25.70 -28.06
C GLN A 87 28.94 -24.86 -28.71
N ASN A 88 29.25 -23.68 -28.17
CA ASN A 88 30.23 -22.77 -28.76
C ASN A 88 31.66 -22.97 -28.21
N TYR A 89 31.81 -23.33 -26.94
CA TYR A 89 33.11 -23.36 -26.25
C TYR A 89 33.42 -24.68 -25.55
N GLY A 90 32.44 -25.60 -25.47
CA GLY A 90 32.60 -26.90 -24.81
C GLY A 90 32.44 -26.86 -23.29
N TRP A 91 32.17 -28.02 -22.70
CA TRP A 91 31.82 -28.17 -21.28
C TRP A 91 32.90 -27.64 -20.31
N ARG A 92 34.19 -27.95 -20.58
CA ARG A 92 35.30 -27.56 -19.68
C ARG A 92 35.50 -26.05 -19.61
N VAL A 93 35.25 -25.32 -20.70
CA VAL A 93 35.29 -23.86 -20.71
C VAL A 93 34.07 -23.31 -19.98
N THR A 94 32.88 -23.91 -20.17
CA THR A 94 31.69 -23.57 -19.39
C THR A 94 31.92 -23.70 -17.88
N CYS A 95 32.63 -24.74 -17.43
CA CYS A 95 33.03 -24.87 -16.02
C CYS A 95 33.84 -23.66 -15.52
N LEU A 96 34.76 -23.14 -16.34
CA LEU A 96 35.51 -21.90 -16.03
C LEU A 96 34.57 -20.69 -15.95
N VAL A 97 33.61 -20.59 -16.88
CA VAL A 97 32.58 -19.53 -16.85
C VAL A 97 31.80 -19.59 -15.54
N THR A 98 31.42 -20.77 -15.07
CA THR A 98 30.72 -20.98 -13.79
C THR A 98 31.57 -20.51 -12.61
N VAL A 99 32.88 -20.81 -12.60
CA VAL A 99 33.81 -20.33 -11.56
C VAL A 99 33.89 -18.81 -11.58
N GLY A 100 34.10 -18.20 -12.75
CA GLY A 100 34.15 -16.75 -12.89
C GLY A 100 32.85 -16.07 -12.47
N ALA A 101 31.71 -16.67 -12.80
CA ALA A 101 30.40 -16.19 -12.38
C ALA A 101 30.25 -16.23 -10.86
N GLY A 102 30.72 -17.29 -10.20
CA GLY A 102 30.72 -17.40 -8.75
C GLY A 102 31.59 -16.35 -8.07
N LEU A 103 32.79 -16.07 -8.59
CA LEU A 103 33.65 -15.00 -8.09
C LEU A 103 32.99 -13.62 -8.23
N LEU A 104 32.35 -13.35 -9.37
CA LEU A 104 31.61 -12.11 -9.58
C LEU A 104 30.44 -11.97 -8.60
N GLN A 105 29.71 -13.05 -8.30
CA GLN A 105 28.63 -13.04 -7.31
C GLN A 105 29.14 -12.75 -5.90
N ILE A 106 30.26 -13.36 -5.49
CA ILE A 106 30.89 -13.05 -4.21
C ILE A 106 31.22 -11.55 -4.13
N LEU A 107 31.83 -10.99 -5.18
CA LEU A 107 32.15 -9.57 -5.26
C LEU A 107 30.90 -8.68 -5.12
N LEU A 108 29.84 -8.99 -5.87
CA LEU A 108 28.57 -8.23 -5.82
C LEU A 108 27.88 -8.33 -4.45
N GLY A 109 27.94 -9.49 -3.80
CA GLY A 109 27.39 -9.70 -2.47
C GLY A 109 28.18 -8.95 -1.38
N VAL A 110 29.51 -8.93 -1.46
CA VAL A 110 30.37 -8.12 -0.58
C VAL A 110 30.14 -6.63 -0.80
N ALA A 111 29.91 -6.20 -2.04
CA ALA A 111 29.54 -4.83 -2.38
C ALA A 111 28.12 -4.42 -1.97
N LYS A 112 27.33 -5.33 -1.39
CA LYS A 112 25.96 -5.11 -0.90
C LYS A 112 24.96 -4.64 -1.96
N VAL A 113 25.11 -5.16 -3.19
CA VAL A 113 24.27 -4.76 -4.34
C VAL A 113 23.04 -5.66 -4.50
N ALA A 114 22.90 -6.76 -3.75
CA ALA A 114 21.85 -7.76 -3.97
C ALA A 114 20.42 -7.17 -3.84
N ARG A 115 20.25 -6.14 -3.01
CA ARG A 115 18.95 -5.47 -2.84
C ARG A 115 18.48 -4.76 -4.12
N ALA A 116 19.39 -4.32 -4.98
CA ALA A 116 19.03 -3.66 -6.25
C ALA A 116 18.23 -4.58 -7.18
N THR A 117 18.41 -5.90 -7.07
CA THR A 117 17.66 -6.89 -7.84
C THR A 117 16.15 -6.86 -7.55
N LEU A 118 15.73 -6.40 -6.36
CA LEU A 118 14.31 -6.23 -6.04
C LEU A 118 13.64 -5.07 -6.79
N ALA A 119 14.42 -4.19 -7.45
CA ALA A 119 13.90 -3.09 -8.24
C ALA A 119 13.42 -3.52 -9.64
N LEU A 120 13.67 -4.78 -10.05
CA LEU A 120 13.19 -5.27 -11.33
C LEU A 120 11.66 -5.37 -11.33
N SER A 121 11.03 -4.87 -12.40
CA SER A 121 9.59 -5.02 -12.60
C SER A 121 9.21 -6.50 -12.65
N PRO A 122 8.15 -6.93 -11.94
CA PRO A 122 7.62 -8.29 -12.03
C PRO A 122 7.32 -8.72 -13.48
N ALA A 123 6.92 -7.78 -14.35
CA ALA A 123 6.68 -8.04 -15.76
C ALA A 123 7.92 -8.56 -16.50
N VAL A 124 9.11 -8.01 -16.19
CA VAL A 124 10.37 -8.48 -16.79
C VAL A 124 10.70 -9.88 -16.28
N VAL A 125 10.63 -10.11 -14.97
CA VAL A 125 10.91 -11.43 -14.36
C VAL A 125 10.00 -12.51 -14.95
N HIS A 126 8.69 -12.26 -15.00
CA HIS A 126 7.74 -13.22 -15.58
C HIS A 126 7.96 -13.40 -17.08
N GLY A 127 8.35 -12.34 -17.80
CA GLY A 127 8.70 -12.43 -19.22
C GLY A 127 9.92 -13.32 -19.46
N VAL A 128 10.95 -13.21 -18.62
CA VAL A 128 12.14 -14.09 -18.67
C VAL A 128 11.74 -15.54 -18.46
N VAL A 129 11.01 -15.82 -17.37
CA VAL A 129 10.56 -17.18 -17.02
C VAL A 129 9.71 -17.80 -18.15
N ALA A 130 8.77 -17.04 -18.71
CA ALA A 130 7.93 -17.51 -19.81
C ALA A 130 8.74 -17.74 -21.09
N GLY A 131 9.63 -16.81 -21.46
CA GLY A 131 10.50 -16.95 -22.63
C GLY A 131 11.38 -18.18 -22.54
N ILE A 132 12.03 -18.40 -21.39
CA ILE A 132 12.86 -19.59 -21.12
C ILE A 132 12.01 -20.86 -21.21
N GLY A 133 10.81 -20.85 -20.64
CA GLY A 133 9.88 -21.98 -20.73
C GLY A 133 9.56 -22.38 -22.18
N VAL A 134 9.30 -21.40 -23.06
CA VAL A 134 9.06 -21.63 -24.50
C VAL A 134 10.30 -22.21 -25.19
N VAL A 135 11.47 -21.61 -24.97
CA VAL A 135 12.73 -22.08 -25.59
C VAL A 135 13.04 -23.52 -25.19
N ILE A 136 12.88 -23.84 -23.89
CA ILE A 136 13.09 -25.18 -23.38
C ILE A 136 12.08 -26.17 -23.96
N ALA A 137 10.78 -25.85 -23.93
CA ALA A 137 9.75 -26.74 -24.44
C ALA A 137 10.00 -27.09 -25.91
N LEU A 138 10.36 -26.10 -26.72
CA LEU A 138 10.67 -26.29 -28.14
C LEU A 138 11.94 -27.13 -28.36
N ALA A 139 13.00 -26.91 -27.57
CA ALA A 139 14.23 -27.71 -27.64
C ALA A 139 13.98 -29.17 -27.22
N GLN A 140 13.23 -29.40 -26.14
CA GLN A 140 12.95 -30.75 -25.64
C GLN A 140 11.98 -31.52 -26.52
N LEU A 141 11.10 -30.83 -27.25
CA LEU A 141 10.23 -31.48 -28.23
C LEU A 141 11.03 -32.25 -29.29
N HIS A 142 12.19 -31.75 -29.70
CA HIS A 142 13.07 -32.46 -30.64
C HIS A 142 13.60 -33.76 -30.05
N VAL A 143 13.97 -33.76 -28.77
CA VAL A 143 14.46 -34.96 -28.07
C VAL A 143 13.34 -35.99 -27.87
N VAL A 144 12.13 -35.55 -27.55
CA VAL A 144 10.95 -36.42 -27.45
C VAL A 144 10.60 -37.05 -28.80
N LEU A 145 10.79 -36.33 -29.90
CA LEU A 145 10.62 -36.86 -31.27
C LEU A 145 11.77 -37.79 -31.72
N GLY A 146 12.81 -37.98 -30.88
CA GLY A 146 13.96 -38.84 -31.16
C GLY A 146 15.14 -38.15 -31.84
N GLY A 147 15.13 -36.81 -31.94
CA GLY A 147 16.21 -36.00 -32.48
C GLY A 147 17.03 -35.26 -31.43
N ALA A 148 17.74 -34.22 -31.86
CA ALA A 148 18.56 -33.36 -31.01
C ALA A 148 18.15 -31.88 -31.15
N PRO A 149 18.28 -31.07 -30.07
CA PRO A 149 17.96 -29.65 -30.12
C PRO A 149 18.97 -28.85 -30.96
N GLN A 150 18.48 -27.83 -31.64
CA GLN A 150 19.27 -26.87 -32.43
C GLN A 150 19.85 -25.74 -31.57
N ARG A 151 20.67 -24.86 -32.15
CA ARG A 151 21.43 -23.82 -31.43
C ARG A 151 20.55 -22.67 -30.92
N SER A 152 19.47 -22.39 -31.63
CA SER A 152 18.53 -21.32 -31.30
C SER A 152 17.08 -21.79 -31.33
N ALA A 153 16.20 -21.07 -30.63
CA ALA A 153 14.77 -21.34 -30.67
C ALA A 153 14.22 -21.20 -32.10
N TRP A 154 14.73 -20.23 -32.87
CA TRP A 154 14.35 -20.04 -34.26
C TRP A 154 14.71 -21.23 -35.15
N GLU A 155 15.93 -21.76 -35.01
CA GLU A 155 16.35 -22.97 -35.74
C GLU A 155 15.49 -24.17 -35.35
N ASN A 156 15.25 -24.38 -34.06
CA ASN A 156 14.36 -25.46 -33.61
C ASN A 156 12.95 -25.33 -34.21
N LEU A 157 12.40 -24.11 -34.32
CA LEU A 157 11.08 -23.91 -34.93
C LEU A 157 11.08 -24.24 -36.43
N ARG A 158 12.13 -23.82 -37.15
CA ARG A 158 12.28 -24.07 -38.59
C ARG A 158 12.48 -25.56 -38.90
N GLU A 159 13.14 -26.28 -37.99
CA GLU A 159 13.53 -27.67 -38.13
C GLU A 159 12.40 -28.65 -37.76
N LEU A 160 11.44 -28.19 -36.97
CA LEU A 160 10.34 -28.98 -36.44
C LEU A 160 9.56 -29.78 -37.50
N PRO A 161 9.18 -29.23 -38.68
CA PRO A 161 8.42 -29.99 -39.68
C PRO A 161 9.19 -31.22 -40.20
N ARG A 162 10.51 -31.09 -40.40
CA ARG A 162 11.35 -32.22 -40.83
C ARG A 162 11.48 -33.25 -39.71
N GLN A 163 11.62 -32.81 -38.46
CA GLN A 163 11.69 -33.69 -37.29
C GLN A 163 10.38 -34.49 -37.08
N ILE A 164 9.22 -33.87 -37.31
CA ILE A 164 7.92 -34.54 -37.24
C ILE A 164 7.80 -35.61 -38.34
N ALA A 165 8.31 -35.34 -39.55
CA ALA A 165 8.30 -36.32 -40.64
C ALA A 165 9.20 -37.55 -40.36
N GLY A 166 10.25 -37.40 -39.55
CA GLY A 166 11.22 -38.45 -39.22
C GLY A 166 11.18 -38.90 -37.75
N LEU A 167 9.98 -39.01 -37.16
CA LEU A 167 9.83 -39.32 -35.73
C LEU A 167 10.28 -40.75 -35.38
N HIS A 168 10.91 -40.91 -34.21
CA HIS A 168 11.31 -42.21 -33.66
C HIS A 168 10.19 -42.76 -32.75
N THR A 169 9.44 -43.75 -33.24
CA THR A 169 8.19 -44.23 -32.62
C THR A 169 8.34 -44.60 -31.14
N SER A 170 9.44 -45.28 -30.75
CA SER A 170 9.65 -45.70 -29.36
C SER A 170 9.94 -44.51 -28.43
N ALA A 171 10.70 -43.51 -28.89
CA ALA A 171 11.03 -42.33 -28.10
C ALA A 171 9.76 -41.47 -27.88
N VAL A 172 8.96 -41.32 -28.93
CA VAL A 172 7.66 -40.64 -28.86
C VAL A 172 6.72 -41.36 -27.91
N ALA A 173 6.59 -42.69 -28.01
CA ALA A 173 5.73 -43.46 -27.11
C ALA A 173 6.13 -43.28 -25.64
N VAL A 174 7.42 -43.39 -25.32
CA VAL A 174 7.93 -43.18 -23.96
C VAL A 174 7.70 -41.74 -23.50
N GLY A 175 7.93 -40.75 -24.35
CA GLY A 175 7.70 -39.34 -24.05
C GLY A 175 6.22 -39.03 -23.79
N VAL A 176 5.31 -39.56 -24.61
CA VAL A 176 3.85 -39.40 -24.45
C VAL A 176 3.37 -40.08 -23.17
N ILE A 177 3.82 -41.30 -22.87
CA ILE A 177 3.53 -41.99 -21.60
C ILE A 177 3.98 -41.13 -20.42
N THR A 178 5.21 -40.60 -20.50
CA THR A 178 5.75 -39.74 -19.44
C THR A 178 4.90 -38.48 -19.24
N LEU A 179 4.52 -37.80 -20.33
CA LEU A 179 3.70 -36.60 -20.27
C LEU A 179 2.29 -36.90 -19.75
N ALA A 180 1.68 -38.00 -20.17
CA ALA A 180 0.38 -38.46 -19.70
C ALA A 180 0.40 -38.73 -18.19
N LEU A 181 1.47 -39.37 -17.68
CA LEU A 181 1.65 -39.58 -16.24
C LEU A 181 1.86 -38.27 -15.49
N LEU A 182 2.68 -37.35 -15.99
CA LEU A 182 2.93 -36.05 -15.35
C LEU A 182 1.67 -35.19 -15.23
N LEU A 183 0.82 -35.18 -16.27
CA LEU A 183 -0.41 -34.39 -16.32
C LEU A 183 -1.60 -35.10 -15.65
N GLY A 184 -1.67 -36.42 -15.77
CA GLY A 184 -2.75 -37.25 -15.22
C GLY A 184 -2.63 -37.52 -13.73
N TRP A 185 -1.42 -37.68 -13.19
CA TRP A 185 -1.20 -38.00 -11.78
C TRP A 185 -1.82 -36.98 -10.81
N PRO A 186 -1.65 -35.66 -10.99
CA PRO A 186 -2.29 -34.67 -10.13
C PRO A 186 -3.83 -34.67 -10.21
N LEU A 187 -4.40 -35.07 -11.36
CA LEU A 187 -5.86 -35.18 -11.54
C LEU A 187 -6.41 -36.38 -10.77
N LEU A 188 -5.69 -37.51 -10.78
CA LEU A 188 -6.05 -38.71 -10.05
C LEU A 188 -6.01 -38.49 -8.52
N GLY A 189 -5.07 -37.66 -8.05
CA GLY A 189 -4.98 -37.27 -6.64
C GLY A 189 -6.12 -36.37 -6.14
N ARG A 190 -6.95 -35.80 -7.04
CA ARG A 190 -8.13 -34.99 -6.68
C ARG A 190 -9.40 -35.82 -6.48
N LEU A 191 -9.37 -37.12 -6.75
CA LEU A 191 -10.51 -38.01 -6.56
C LEU A 191 -10.72 -38.33 -5.06
N PRO A 192 -11.96 -38.28 -4.55
CA PRO A 192 -12.25 -38.59 -3.14
C PRO A 192 -11.92 -40.05 -2.80
N GLY A 193 -11.38 -40.30 -1.60
CA GLY A 193 -11.00 -41.64 -1.12
C GLY A 193 -9.49 -41.92 -1.21
N ARG A 194 -9.10 -43.07 -1.80
CA ARG A 194 -7.68 -43.51 -1.93
C ARG A 194 -6.80 -42.53 -2.74
N GLY A 195 -7.38 -41.60 -3.49
CA GLY A 195 -6.67 -40.53 -4.21
C GLY A 195 -5.92 -39.56 -3.30
N ALA A 196 -6.39 -39.34 -2.06
CA ALA A 196 -5.72 -38.46 -1.10
C ALA A 196 -4.35 -39.01 -0.63
N ALA A 197 -4.19 -40.34 -0.60
CA ALA A 197 -2.90 -40.96 -0.28
C ALA A 197 -1.90 -40.87 -1.45
N LEU A 198 -2.39 -40.96 -2.69
CA LEU A 198 -1.57 -40.80 -3.91
C LEU A 198 -0.95 -39.40 -4.02
N HIS A 199 -1.60 -38.37 -3.47
CA HIS A 199 -1.11 -36.99 -3.49
C HIS A 199 0.22 -36.80 -2.69
N ARG A 200 0.63 -37.78 -1.87
CA ARG A 200 1.90 -37.71 -1.11
C ARG A 200 3.13 -38.04 -1.96
N VAL A 201 2.97 -38.70 -3.10
CA VAL A 201 4.09 -39.10 -3.97
C VAL A 201 4.26 -38.07 -5.10
N PRO A 202 5.46 -37.50 -5.30
CA PRO A 202 5.69 -36.53 -6.37
C PRO A 202 5.46 -37.10 -7.77
N ALA A 203 4.69 -36.39 -8.60
CA ALA A 203 4.41 -36.78 -9.99
C ALA A 203 5.68 -37.03 -10.85
N PRO A 204 6.77 -36.23 -10.75
CA PRO A 204 8.01 -36.50 -11.49
C PRO A 204 8.62 -37.87 -11.19
N LEU A 205 8.58 -38.31 -9.93
CA LEU A 205 9.13 -39.61 -9.54
C LEU A 205 8.34 -40.74 -10.18
N VAL A 206 7.01 -40.67 -10.09
CA VAL A 206 6.11 -41.69 -10.62
C VAL A 206 6.22 -41.77 -12.15
N ALA A 207 6.22 -40.63 -12.81
CA ALA A 207 6.34 -40.57 -14.27
C ALA A 207 7.67 -41.19 -14.72
N VAL A 208 8.79 -40.83 -14.07
CA VAL A 208 10.11 -41.36 -14.43
C VAL A 208 10.19 -42.86 -14.15
N SER A 209 9.74 -43.32 -12.98
CA SER A 209 9.82 -44.74 -12.61
C SER A 209 8.95 -45.63 -13.49
N LEU A 210 7.68 -45.24 -13.73
CA LEU A 210 6.75 -46.05 -14.51
C LEU A 210 7.09 -46.02 -16.00
N ALA A 211 7.45 -44.85 -16.57
CA ALA A 211 7.85 -44.78 -17.97
C ALA A 211 9.15 -45.56 -18.23
N THR A 212 10.10 -45.51 -17.30
CA THR A 212 11.34 -46.31 -17.37
C THR A 212 11.05 -47.81 -17.28
N ALA A 213 10.17 -48.22 -16.36
CA ALA A 213 9.77 -49.62 -16.23
C ALA A 213 9.04 -50.12 -17.48
N CYS A 214 8.09 -49.34 -18.02
CA CYS A 214 7.40 -49.66 -19.26
C CYS A 214 8.36 -49.80 -20.44
N ALA A 215 9.33 -48.87 -20.58
CA ALA A 215 10.34 -48.95 -21.63
C ALA A 215 11.21 -50.21 -21.51
N GLY A 216 11.54 -50.62 -20.29
CA GLY A 216 12.28 -51.86 -20.02
C GLY A 216 11.48 -53.12 -20.33
N VAL A 217 10.24 -53.21 -19.85
CA VAL A 217 9.35 -54.38 -20.05
C VAL A 217 8.98 -54.57 -21.51
N LEU A 218 8.73 -53.48 -22.23
CA LEU A 218 8.41 -53.49 -23.66
C LEU A 218 9.65 -53.58 -24.56
N HIS A 219 10.86 -53.69 -23.98
CA HIS A 219 12.14 -53.73 -24.70
C HIS A 219 12.28 -52.64 -25.76
N LEU A 220 11.81 -51.42 -25.44
CA LEU A 220 11.86 -50.31 -26.38
C LEU A 220 13.30 -49.87 -26.60
N ASP A 221 13.69 -49.76 -27.87
CA ASP A 221 14.99 -49.23 -28.26
C ASP A 221 14.98 -47.71 -28.12
N VAL A 222 15.60 -47.21 -27.06
CA VAL A 222 15.67 -45.79 -26.71
C VAL A 222 17.02 -45.49 -26.07
N ALA A 223 17.59 -44.34 -26.40
CA ALA A 223 18.79 -43.85 -25.75
C ALA A 223 18.54 -43.67 -24.25
N ARG A 224 19.49 -44.11 -23.41
CA ARG A 224 19.41 -44.06 -21.95
C ARG A 224 20.44 -43.12 -21.36
N VAL A 225 20.25 -42.79 -20.09
CA VAL A 225 21.20 -41.99 -19.29
C VAL A 225 22.55 -42.71 -19.22
N ASP A 226 23.61 -41.97 -19.49
CA ASP A 226 24.99 -42.43 -19.35
C ASP A 226 25.70 -41.65 -18.23
N LEU A 227 26.09 -42.34 -17.16
CA LEU A 227 26.83 -41.78 -16.03
C LEU A 227 28.32 -42.15 -16.04
N SER A 228 28.83 -42.82 -17.09
CA SER A 228 30.27 -43.08 -17.24
C SER A 228 31.11 -41.79 -17.25
N SER A 229 30.46 -40.66 -17.58
CA SER A 229 31.00 -39.31 -17.58
C SER A 229 30.95 -38.57 -16.22
N VAL A 230 30.51 -39.21 -15.12
CA VAL A 230 30.58 -38.64 -13.75
C VAL A 230 32.02 -38.71 -13.24
N VAL A 231 32.95 -38.11 -13.98
CA VAL A 231 34.33 -37.89 -13.57
C VAL A 231 34.48 -36.40 -13.30
N PHE A 232 35.11 -36.06 -12.17
CA PHE A 232 35.42 -34.68 -11.85
C PHE A 232 36.12 -34.02 -13.03
N THR A 233 35.47 -33.01 -13.61
CA THR A 233 35.96 -32.33 -14.80
C THR A 233 36.57 -31.02 -14.37
N THR A 234 37.86 -30.86 -14.62
CA THR A 234 38.55 -29.61 -14.30
C THR A 234 38.36 -28.56 -15.41
N PRO A 235 38.17 -27.28 -15.03
CA PRO A 235 38.04 -26.19 -15.99
C PRO A 235 39.34 -26.00 -16.80
N VAL A 236 39.19 -25.53 -18.04
CA VAL A 236 40.31 -25.26 -18.95
C VAL A 236 40.23 -23.84 -19.47
N LEU A 237 41.40 -23.22 -19.67
CA LEU A 237 41.51 -21.90 -20.24
C LEU A 237 40.98 -21.88 -21.69
N PRO A 238 40.16 -20.88 -22.06
CA PRO A 238 39.67 -20.75 -23.41
C PRO A 238 40.80 -20.33 -24.37
N PRO A 239 40.62 -20.54 -25.69
CA PRO A 239 41.49 -19.95 -26.71
C PRO A 239 41.62 -18.42 -26.55
N SER A 240 42.78 -17.85 -26.92
CA SER A 240 43.12 -16.44 -26.66
C SER A 240 42.20 -15.42 -27.35
N ASN A 241 41.44 -15.81 -28.38
CA ASN A 241 40.58 -14.93 -29.15
C ASN A 241 39.14 -14.82 -28.63
N VAL A 242 38.73 -15.59 -27.61
CA VAL A 242 37.32 -15.64 -27.17
C VAL A 242 37.07 -15.04 -25.77
N TRP A 243 38.08 -14.45 -25.13
CA TRP A 243 37.97 -13.89 -23.77
C TRP A 243 36.82 -12.88 -23.60
N GLY A 244 36.54 -12.05 -24.60
CA GLY A 244 35.41 -11.11 -24.56
C GLY A 244 34.05 -11.83 -24.45
N ALA A 245 33.85 -12.90 -25.22
CA ALA A 245 32.63 -13.69 -25.17
C ALA A 245 32.53 -14.53 -23.88
N ILE A 246 33.66 -14.99 -23.35
CA ILE A 246 33.73 -15.66 -22.05
C ILE A 246 33.35 -14.71 -20.92
N LEU A 247 33.80 -13.45 -20.95
CA LEU A 247 33.39 -12.43 -19.99
C LEU A 247 31.88 -12.17 -20.05
N VAL A 248 31.31 -12.08 -21.26
CA VAL A 248 29.85 -11.98 -21.43
C VAL A 248 29.15 -13.20 -20.84
N GLY A 249 29.68 -14.41 -21.03
CA GLY A 249 29.19 -15.63 -20.40
C GLY A 249 29.22 -15.57 -18.87
N VAL A 250 30.33 -15.11 -18.30
CA VAL A 250 30.53 -14.96 -16.84
C VAL A 250 29.48 -14.00 -16.27
N VAL A 251 29.34 -12.83 -16.89
CA VAL A 251 28.35 -11.83 -16.47
C VAL A 251 26.93 -12.37 -16.61
N SER A 252 26.62 -13.06 -17.73
CA SER A 252 25.28 -13.63 -17.97
C SER A 252 24.91 -14.67 -16.91
N VAL A 253 25.80 -15.63 -16.66
CA VAL A 253 25.56 -16.68 -15.65
C VAL A 253 25.46 -16.07 -14.26
N ALA A 254 26.36 -15.15 -13.89
CA ALA A 254 26.34 -14.50 -12.58
C ALA A 254 25.05 -13.71 -12.31
N LEU A 255 24.62 -12.91 -13.28
CA LEU A 255 23.43 -12.07 -13.16
C LEU A 255 22.16 -12.92 -13.13
N VAL A 256 22.01 -13.88 -14.05
CA VAL A 256 20.79 -14.69 -14.11
C VAL A 256 20.68 -15.61 -12.90
N SER A 257 21.74 -16.32 -12.52
CA SER A 257 21.70 -17.18 -11.33
C SER A 257 21.57 -16.37 -10.03
N GLY A 258 22.24 -15.21 -9.91
CA GLY A 258 22.07 -14.33 -8.76
C GLY A 258 20.63 -13.81 -8.67
N MET A 259 20.07 -13.36 -9.79
CA MET A 259 18.72 -12.83 -9.85
C MET A 259 17.65 -13.87 -9.55
N GLU A 260 17.74 -15.06 -10.14
CA GLU A 260 16.81 -16.16 -9.84
C GLU A 260 16.87 -16.57 -8.37
N SER A 261 18.08 -16.66 -7.81
CA SER A 261 18.27 -16.99 -6.40
C SER A 261 17.64 -15.96 -5.47
N LEU A 262 17.83 -14.66 -5.73
CA LEU A 262 17.29 -13.59 -4.91
C LEU A 262 15.77 -13.47 -5.02
N LEU A 263 15.22 -13.67 -6.22
CA LEU A 263 13.77 -13.67 -6.45
C LEU A 263 13.12 -14.90 -5.83
N SER A 264 13.78 -16.07 -5.92
CA SER A 264 13.36 -17.29 -5.22
C SER A 264 13.36 -17.05 -3.70
N ALA A 265 14.40 -16.42 -3.15
CA ALA A 265 14.50 -16.16 -1.72
C ALA A 265 13.36 -15.23 -1.26
N ALA A 266 13.11 -14.15 -2.00
CA ALA A 266 12.02 -13.23 -1.72
C ALA A 266 10.63 -13.88 -1.84
N ALA A 267 10.45 -14.85 -2.75
CA ALA A 267 9.20 -15.60 -2.88
C ALA A 267 9.01 -16.61 -1.76
N VAL A 268 10.07 -17.33 -1.37
CA VAL A 268 10.08 -18.34 -0.31
C VAL A 268 9.84 -17.71 1.05
N ASP A 269 10.44 -16.54 1.30
CA ASP A 269 10.21 -15.77 2.53
C ASP A 269 8.72 -15.55 2.77
N ARG A 270 7.91 -15.32 1.73
CA ARG A 270 6.45 -15.09 1.88
C ARG A 270 5.66 -16.34 2.30
N LEU A 271 6.27 -17.52 2.30
CA LEU A 271 5.62 -18.80 2.59
C LEU A 271 5.84 -19.29 4.02
N HIS A 272 6.65 -18.58 4.82
CA HIS A 272 6.95 -18.96 6.19
C HIS A 272 7.12 -17.74 7.10
N ASP A 273 6.99 -17.98 8.40
CA ASP A 273 7.17 -16.97 9.46
C ASP A 273 8.54 -17.05 10.16
N GLY A 274 9.43 -17.94 9.69
CA GLY A 274 10.80 -18.07 10.16
C GLY A 274 11.73 -16.90 9.77
N PRO A 275 13.05 -17.02 10.05
CA PRO A 275 14.04 -15.99 9.74
C PRO A 275 14.02 -15.58 8.26
N ARG A 276 13.96 -14.27 8.00
CA ARG A 276 13.95 -13.69 6.64
C ARG A 276 15.31 -13.83 5.96
N ALA A 277 15.30 -13.88 4.63
CA ALA A 277 16.49 -14.05 3.82
C ALA A 277 17.44 -12.84 3.91
N ALA A 278 18.72 -13.11 4.19
CA ALA A 278 19.79 -12.12 4.06
C ALA A 278 20.33 -12.13 2.62
N LEU A 279 19.76 -11.28 1.75
CA LEU A 279 20.00 -11.29 0.30
C LEU A 279 21.47 -11.20 -0.12
N ASP A 280 22.27 -10.32 0.50
CA ASP A 280 23.71 -10.20 0.16
C ASP A 280 24.49 -11.46 0.54
N ARG A 281 24.14 -12.07 1.69
CA ARG A 281 24.71 -13.36 2.11
C ARG A 281 24.26 -14.49 1.19
N GLU A 282 23.02 -14.45 0.70
CA GLU A 282 22.54 -15.41 -0.28
C GLU A 282 23.36 -15.34 -1.56
N LEU A 283 23.61 -14.13 -2.07
CA LEU A 283 24.44 -13.93 -3.27
C LEU A 283 25.88 -14.44 -3.07
N ILE A 284 26.48 -14.20 -1.91
CA ILE A 284 27.80 -14.77 -1.56
C ILE A 284 27.74 -16.30 -1.52
N GLY A 285 26.73 -16.87 -0.87
CA GLY A 285 26.54 -18.33 -0.78
C GLY A 285 26.39 -19.00 -2.15
N GLN A 286 25.59 -18.40 -3.04
CA GLN A 286 25.48 -18.82 -4.44
C GLN A 286 26.83 -18.73 -5.17
N GLY A 287 27.55 -17.63 -4.95
CA GLY A 287 28.87 -17.43 -5.53
C GLY A 287 29.87 -18.51 -5.12
N VAL A 288 29.94 -18.85 -3.84
CA VAL A 288 30.77 -19.98 -3.37
C VAL A 288 30.30 -21.30 -3.97
N GLY A 289 28.99 -21.54 -4.02
CA GLY A 289 28.41 -22.72 -4.66
C GLY A 289 28.80 -22.84 -6.15
N ASN A 290 28.79 -21.74 -6.89
CA ASN A 290 29.18 -21.70 -8.29
C ASN A 290 30.69 -21.89 -8.51
N VAL A 291 31.53 -21.33 -7.65
CA VAL A 291 32.98 -21.61 -7.66
C VAL A 291 33.23 -23.10 -7.45
N VAL A 292 32.63 -23.70 -6.40
CA VAL A 292 32.82 -25.12 -6.10
C VAL A 292 32.27 -26.00 -7.20
N SER A 293 31.03 -25.75 -7.65
CA SER A 293 30.37 -26.52 -8.71
C SER A 293 31.20 -26.47 -9.99
N GLY A 294 31.59 -25.28 -10.46
CA GLY A 294 32.40 -25.12 -11.66
C GLY A 294 33.77 -25.79 -11.56
N ALA A 295 34.44 -25.70 -10.40
CA ALA A 295 35.77 -26.28 -10.20
C ALA A 295 35.80 -27.81 -10.31
N ILE A 296 34.71 -28.47 -9.92
CA ILE A 296 34.59 -29.94 -9.92
C ILE A 296 33.78 -30.49 -11.10
N GLY A 297 33.43 -29.64 -12.08
CA GLY A 297 32.74 -30.06 -13.30
C GLY A 297 31.21 -30.10 -13.20
N GLY A 298 30.65 -29.43 -12.20
CA GLY A 298 29.22 -29.29 -11.97
C GLY A 298 28.56 -28.18 -12.78
N TYR A 299 27.24 -28.27 -12.86
CA TYR A 299 26.38 -27.28 -13.51
C TYR A 299 26.23 -26.00 -12.67
N PRO A 300 26.05 -24.81 -13.26
CA PRO A 300 25.75 -23.59 -12.51
C PRO A 300 24.60 -23.76 -11.52
N VAL A 301 24.83 -23.33 -10.28
CA VAL A 301 23.91 -23.40 -9.16
C VAL A 301 23.15 -22.08 -9.02
N THR A 302 21.86 -22.16 -8.74
CA THR A 302 21.02 -21.03 -8.32
C THR A 302 19.96 -21.48 -7.33
N GLY A 303 19.26 -20.53 -6.69
CA GLY A 303 18.05 -20.82 -5.92
C GLY A 303 16.89 -21.23 -6.84
N VAL A 304 16.30 -22.40 -6.58
CA VAL A 304 15.22 -22.95 -7.40
C VAL A 304 13.88 -22.77 -6.71
N ALA A 305 13.05 -21.87 -7.24
CA ALA A 305 11.76 -21.51 -6.62
C ALA A 305 10.87 -22.73 -6.38
N ILE A 306 10.64 -23.59 -7.38
CA ILE A 306 9.73 -24.74 -7.26
C ILE A 306 10.19 -25.73 -6.16
N ARG A 307 11.50 -25.98 -6.06
CA ARG A 307 12.06 -26.88 -5.02
C ARG A 307 11.95 -26.25 -3.65
N SER A 308 12.20 -24.95 -3.55
CA SER A 308 12.13 -24.20 -2.29
C SER A 308 10.69 -24.08 -1.79
N VAL A 309 9.72 -23.83 -2.67
CA VAL A 309 8.29 -23.86 -2.33
C VAL A 309 7.87 -25.26 -1.87
N THR A 310 8.34 -26.31 -2.56
CA THR A 310 8.08 -27.70 -2.15
C THR A 310 8.70 -28.01 -0.78
N ASN A 311 9.91 -27.50 -0.50
CA ASN A 311 10.60 -27.66 0.77
C ASN A 311 9.77 -27.08 1.92
N VAL A 312 9.31 -25.82 1.77
CA VAL A 312 8.46 -25.16 2.76
C VAL A 312 7.11 -25.87 2.91
N ARG A 313 6.46 -26.27 1.81
CA ARG A 313 5.18 -27.00 1.84
C ARG A 313 5.30 -28.39 2.47
N ALA A 314 6.47 -29.02 2.37
CA ALA A 314 6.77 -30.29 3.03
C ALA A 314 7.08 -30.11 4.54
N GLY A 315 7.05 -28.88 5.05
CA GLY A 315 7.19 -28.56 6.47
C GLY A 315 8.62 -28.23 6.90
N ALA A 316 9.54 -27.93 5.98
CA ALA A 316 10.90 -27.55 6.34
C ALA A 316 10.91 -26.36 7.31
N ALA A 317 11.65 -26.50 8.41
CA ALA A 317 11.77 -25.52 9.47
C ALA A 317 13.16 -24.87 9.49
N THR A 318 14.20 -25.57 9.05
CA THR A 318 15.59 -25.05 9.06
C THR A 318 16.38 -25.39 7.80
N ARG A 319 17.61 -24.84 7.72
CA ARG A 319 18.59 -25.18 6.67
C ARG A 319 19.00 -26.65 6.66
N ALA A 320 18.72 -27.42 7.72
CA ALA A 320 19.04 -28.85 7.74
C ALA A 320 18.31 -29.59 6.61
N ALA A 321 17.09 -29.18 6.24
CA ALA A 321 16.34 -29.80 5.15
C ALA A 321 17.07 -29.69 3.80
N THR A 322 17.69 -28.54 3.52
CA THR A 322 18.39 -28.26 2.26
C THR A 322 19.73 -29.00 2.20
N ILE A 323 20.45 -29.07 3.33
CA ILE A 323 21.71 -29.81 3.47
C ILE A 323 21.47 -31.31 3.34
N LEU A 324 20.50 -31.85 4.08
CA LEU A 324 20.12 -33.27 4.01
C LEU A 324 19.70 -33.68 2.60
N HIS A 325 18.96 -32.81 1.89
CA HIS A 325 18.63 -33.03 0.49
C HIS A 325 19.89 -33.29 -0.37
N GLY A 326 20.91 -32.43 -0.27
CA GLY A 326 22.17 -32.62 -0.99
C GLY A 326 22.91 -33.90 -0.61
N VAL A 327 22.87 -34.27 0.67
CA VAL A 327 23.42 -35.54 1.17
C VAL A 327 22.67 -36.74 0.57
N TRP A 328 21.34 -36.71 0.51
CA TRP A 328 20.56 -37.78 -0.10
C TRP A 328 20.84 -37.95 -1.59
N VAL A 329 21.03 -36.86 -2.33
CA VAL A 329 21.43 -36.92 -3.75
C VAL A 329 22.78 -37.63 -3.88
N MET A 330 23.76 -37.25 -3.07
CA MET A 330 25.10 -37.85 -3.08
C MET A 330 25.05 -39.35 -2.73
N VAL A 331 24.34 -39.72 -1.67
CA VAL A 331 24.17 -41.13 -1.25
C VAL A 331 23.43 -41.94 -2.32
N PHE A 332 22.35 -41.38 -2.88
CA PHE A 332 21.56 -42.07 -3.90
C PHE A 332 22.36 -42.35 -5.16
N VAL A 333 23.17 -41.40 -5.64
CA VAL A 333 23.97 -41.62 -6.84
C VAL A 333 25.11 -42.59 -6.58
N ALA A 334 25.73 -42.56 -5.40
CA ALA A 334 26.77 -43.52 -5.01
C ALA A 334 26.24 -44.97 -4.94
N LEU A 335 25.00 -45.17 -4.46
CA LEU A 335 24.42 -46.51 -4.26
C LEU A 335 23.58 -47.01 -5.44
N CYS A 336 22.89 -46.11 -6.15
CA CYS A 336 21.86 -46.43 -7.14
C CYS A 336 22.20 -45.91 -8.55
N GLY A 337 23.47 -45.61 -8.85
CA GLY A 337 23.89 -45.13 -10.19
C GLY A 337 23.42 -46.02 -11.34
N ALA A 338 23.53 -47.34 -11.21
CA ALA A 338 23.06 -48.31 -12.20
C ALA A 338 21.54 -48.29 -12.43
N LEU A 339 20.75 -47.81 -11.45
CA LEU A 339 19.31 -47.61 -11.63
C LEU A 339 19.04 -46.35 -12.44
N VAL A 340 19.82 -45.29 -12.22
CA VAL A 340 19.71 -44.02 -12.95
C VAL A 340 20.05 -44.20 -14.43
N GLU A 341 21.05 -45.03 -14.75
CA GLU A 341 21.43 -45.34 -16.15
C GLU A 341 20.34 -46.08 -16.94
N ARG A 342 19.33 -46.67 -16.26
CA ARG A 342 18.20 -47.31 -16.95
C ARG A 342 17.20 -46.32 -17.53
N ILE A 343 17.25 -45.05 -17.09
CA ILE A 343 16.27 -44.03 -17.45
C ILE A 343 16.45 -43.64 -18.94
N PRO A 344 15.41 -43.73 -19.78
CA PRO A 344 15.48 -43.23 -21.16
C PRO A 344 15.61 -41.70 -21.21
N LEU A 345 16.38 -41.17 -22.16
CA LEU A 345 16.53 -39.73 -22.37
C LEU A 345 15.19 -39.07 -22.72
N ALA A 346 14.30 -39.76 -23.44
CA ALA A 346 12.96 -39.29 -23.78
C ALA A 346 12.09 -39.01 -22.54
N VAL A 347 12.29 -39.75 -21.44
CA VAL A 347 11.60 -39.52 -20.15
C VAL A 347 12.06 -38.18 -19.55
N LEU A 348 13.37 -37.94 -19.51
CA LEU A 348 13.93 -36.71 -18.99
C LEU A 348 13.56 -35.50 -19.85
N ALA A 349 13.59 -35.65 -21.17
CA ALA A 349 13.16 -34.61 -22.10
C ALA A 349 11.68 -34.26 -21.93
N ALA A 350 10.80 -35.27 -21.83
CA ALA A 350 9.37 -35.05 -21.57
C ALA A 350 9.11 -34.37 -20.22
N LEU A 351 9.86 -34.74 -19.18
CA LEU A 351 9.81 -34.08 -17.87
C LEU A 351 10.17 -32.59 -17.96
N VAL A 352 11.29 -32.26 -18.61
CA VAL A 352 11.76 -30.88 -18.74
C VAL A 352 10.85 -30.07 -19.67
N MET A 353 10.35 -30.69 -20.74
CA MET A 353 9.34 -30.10 -21.62
C MET A 353 8.08 -29.73 -20.85
N ALA A 354 7.56 -30.63 -20.00
CA ALA A 354 6.40 -30.37 -19.16
C ALA A 354 6.65 -29.20 -18.20
N VAL A 355 7.83 -29.13 -17.58
CA VAL A 355 8.21 -27.99 -16.72
C VAL A 355 8.27 -26.69 -17.53
N GLY A 356 8.88 -26.69 -18.73
CA GLY A 356 8.93 -25.53 -19.61
C GLY A 356 7.55 -25.02 -20.02
N LEU A 357 6.63 -25.94 -20.33
CA LEU A 357 5.22 -25.61 -20.63
C LEU A 357 4.49 -25.02 -19.42
N GLN A 358 4.75 -25.53 -18.21
CA GLN A 358 4.15 -25.02 -16.97
C GLN A 358 4.65 -23.61 -16.59
N MET A 359 5.85 -23.21 -17.03
CA MET A 359 6.38 -21.86 -16.81
C MET A 359 5.60 -20.78 -17.59
N VAL A 360 4.89 -21.16 -18.66
CA VAL A 360 4.03 -20.26 -19.44
C VAL A 360 2.62 -20.28 -18.87
N SER A 361 2.26 -19.28 -18.07
CA SER A 361 0.94 -19.22 -17.45
C SER A 361 0.05 -18.10 -18.01
N LEU A 362 -1.15 -18.47 -18.45
CA LEU A 362 -2.17 -17.53 -18.93
C LEU A 362 -2.68 -16.56 -17.84
N ALA A 363 -2.65 -16.99 -16.58
CA ALA A 363 -3.08 -16.17 -15.45
C ALA A 363 -2.16 -14.95 -15.23
N HIS A 364 -0.84 -15.13 -15.30
CA HIS A 364 0.11 -14.02 -15.17
C HIS A 364 0.01 -13.05 -16.36
N ILE A 365 -0.20 -13.57 -17.57
CA ILE A 365 -0.43 -12.73 -18.77
C ILE A 365 -1.63 -11.80 -18.57
N ARG A 366 -2.76 -12.32 -18.05
CA ARG A 366 -3.94 -11.50 -17.75
C ARG A 366 -3.69 -10.48 -16.64
N HIS A 367 -2.94 -10.85 -15.60
CA HIS A 367 -2.62 -9.95 -14.49
C HIS A 367 -1.71 -8.78 -14.92
N VAL A 368 -0.67 -9.07 -15.71
CA VAL A 368 0.25 -8.05 -16.26
C VAL A 368 -0.46 -7.11 -17.23
N HIS A 369 -1.40 -7.63 -18.02
CA HIS A 369 -2.20 -6.81 -18.93
C HIS A 369 -3.02 -5.73 -18.20
N ARG A 370 -3.56 -6.05 -17.01
CA ARG A 370 -4.33 -5.08 -16.19
C ARG A 370 -3.48 -3.91 -15.67
N HIS A 371 -2.18 -4.11 -15.45
CA HIS A 371 -1.29 -3.08 -14.88
C HIS A 371 -0.58 -2.23 -15.95
N ARG A 372 -0.93 -2.42 -17.24
CA ARG A 372 -0.30 -1.77 -18.41
C ARG A 372 1.22 -1.99 -18.49
N GLU A 373 1.76 -3.01 -17.83
CA GLU A 373 3.19 -3.42 -17.93
C GLU A 373 3.43 -4.43 -19.05
N PHE A 374 2.39 -4.74 -19.82
CA PHE A 374 2.42 -5.68 -20.95
C PHE A 374 3.53 -5.41 -21.98
N PRO A 375 3.86 -4.15 -22.35
CA PRO A 375 4.96 -3.91 -23.31
C PRO A 375 6.30 -4.46 -22.82
N ALA A 376 6.64 -4.29 -21.54
CA ALA A 376 7.89 -4.81 -20.97
C ALA A 376 7.90 -6.34 -20.96
N TYR A 377 6.79 -6.98 -20.58
CA TYR A 377 6.64 -8.44 -20.61
C TYR A 377 6.80 -9.01 -22.02
N ALA A 378 6.08 -8.45 -23.01
CA ALA A 378 6.12 -8.91 -24.39
C ALA A 378 7.51 -8.72 -25.02
N ALA A 379 8.13 -7.56 -24.78
CA ALA A 379 9.49 -7.27 -25.24
C ALA A 379 10.51 -8.25 -24.62
N THR A 380 10.36 -8.58 -23.34
CA THR A 380 11.23 -9.55 -22.67
C THR A 380 11.10 -10.93 -23.32
N ILE A 381 9.89 -11.45 -23.50
CA ILE A 381 9.67 -12.77 -24.13
C ILE A 381 10.25 -12.81 -25.54
N ALA A 382 9.92 -11.81 -26.36
CA ALA A 382 10.41 -11.74 -27.73
C ALA A 382 11.95 -11.68 -27.75
N GLY A 383 12.56 -10.88 -26.88
CA GLY A 383 14.02 -10.80 -26.77
C GLY A 383 14.65 -12.12 -26.32
N VAL A 384 14.06 -12.83 -25.36
CA VAL A 384 14.55 -14.15 -24.93
C VAL A 384 14.50 -15.18 -26.06
N ILE A 385 13.40 -15.23 -26.80
CA ILE A 385 13.21 -16.21 -27.90
C ILE A 385 14.13 -15.90 -29.08
N LEU A 386 14.28 -14.63 -29.45
CA LEU A 386 14.98 -14.21 -30.67
C LEU A 386 16.48 -13.98 -30.47
N ALA A 387 16.89 -13.44 -29.33
CA ALA A 387 18.26 -12.96 -29.09
C ALA A 387 18.95 -13.61 -27.88
N GLY A 388 18.21 -14.32 -27.02
CA GLY A 388 18.74 -14.97 -25.82
C GLY A 388 18.39 -14.25 -24.51
N VAL A 389 18.69 -14.92 -23.39
CA VAL A 389 18.20 -14.51 -22.07
C VAL A 389 18.69 -13.12 -21.65
N LEU A 390 20.00 -12.83 -21.79
CA LEU A 390 20.58 -11.55 -21.38
C LEU A 390 19.97 -10.38 -22.17
N GLN A 391 19.90 -10.52 -23.49
CA GLN A 391 19.34 -9.52 -24.40
C GLN A 391 17.85 -9.31 -24.11
N GLY A 392 17.11 -10.38 -23.83
CA GLY A 392 15.71 -10.31 -23.41
C GLY A 392 15.49 -9.53 -22.12
N VAL A 393 16.29 -9.80 -21.08
CA VAL A 393 16.26 -9.03 -19.82
C VAL A 393 16.54 -7.55 -20.07
N LEU A 394 17.62 -7.22 -20.80
CA LEU A 394 18.01 -5.84 -21.08
C LEU A 394 16.89 -5.09 -21.83
N LEU A 395 16.35 -5.70 -22.88
CA LEU A 395 15.24 -5.14 -23.65
C LEU A 395 14.01 -4.91 -22.77
N GLY A 396 13.66 -5.89 -21.92
CA GLY A 396 12.57 -5.79 -20.96
C GLY A 396 12.74 -4.64 -19.98
N VAL A 397 13.92 -4.49 -19.39
CA VAL A 397 14.25 -3.41 -18.46
C VAL A 397 14.20 -2.05 -19.16
N VAL A 398 14.78 -1.92 -20.36
CA VAL A 398 14.73 -0.67 -21.14
C VAL A 398 13.29 -0.26 -21.40
N VAL A 399 12.44 -1.19 -21.86
CA VAL A 399 11.02 -0.91 -22.11
C VAL A 399 10.27 -0.57 -20.82
N ALA A 400 10.56 -1.25 -19.70
CA ALA A 400 9.97 -0.95 -18.40
C ALA A 400 10.35 0.45 -17.91
N VAL A 401 11.64 0.82 -18.01
CA VAL A 401 12.15 2.15 -17.64
C VAL A 401 11.54 3.23 -18.53
N CYS A 402 11.52 3.05 -19.85
CA CYS A 402 10.89 3.98 -20.78
C CYS A 402 9.39 4.16 -20.49
N THR A 403 8.68 3.07 -20.17
CA THR A 403 7.25 3.13 -19.81
C THR A 403 7.03 3.85 -18.49
N ALA A 404 7.88 3.62 -17.49
CA ALA A 404 7.83 4.31 -16.20
C ALA A 404 8.12 5.81 -16.36
N LEU A 405 9.18 6.16 -17.09
CA LEU A 405 9.53 7.55 -17.40
C LEU A 405 8.40 8.27 -18.15
N TYR A 406 7.80 7.62 -19.15
CA TYR A 406 6.67 8.18 -19.90
C TYR A 406 5.42 8.41 -19.03
N ARG A 407 5.20 7.59 -17.99
CA ARG A 407 4.07 7.79 -17.06
C ARG A 407 4.35 8.89 -16.05
N LEU A 408 5.54 8.91 -15.50
CA LEU A 408 5.97 9.90 -14.50
C LEU A 408 6.07 11.30 -15.11
N SER A 409 6.27 11.42 -16.43
CA SER A 409 6.32 12.71 -17.13
C SER A 409 4.96 13.27 -17.56
N ARG A 410 3.85 12.54 -17.34
CA ARG A 410 2.53 13.04 -17.71
C ARG A 410 2.02 14.05 -16.69
N SER A 411 1.99 15.32 -17.09
CA SER A 411 1.23 16.36 -16.39
C SER A 411 -0.23 16.41 -16.89
N THR A 412 -1.12 16.80 -15.99
CA THR A 412 -2.51 17.16 -16.33
C THR A 412 -2.65 18.67 -16.22
N VAL A 413 -3.09 19.28 -17.31
CA VAL A 413 -3.41 20.72 -17.39
C VAL A 413 -4.89 20.81 -17.73
N ARG A 414 -5.68 21.47 -16.87
CA ARG A 414 -7.12 21.71 -17.05
C ARG A 414 -7.40 23.19 -16.97
N VAL A 415 -8.44 23.63 -17.67
CA VAL A 415 -8.89 25.03 -17.65
C VAL A 415 -10.34 25.03 -17.21
N TYR A 416 -10.64 25.84 -16.20
CA TYR A 416 -11.97 26.05 -15.65
C TYR A 416 -12.36 27.51 -15.84
N PRO A 417 -13.49 27.82 -16.49
CA PRO A 417 -14.03 29.17 -16.49
C PRO A 417 -14.62 29.48 -15.10
N GLY A 418 -14.19 30.57 -14.48
CA GLY A 418 -14.82 31.19 -13.30
C GLY A 418 -15.51 32.50 -13.68
N ASP A 419 -16.25 33.10 -12.75
CA ASP A 419 -16.97 34.37 -12.95
C ASP A 419 -15.99 35.54 -13.19
N GLY A 420 -15.59 35.73 -14.46
CA GLY A 420 -14.66 36.78 -14.90
C GLY A 420 -13.16 36.46 -14.68
N VAL A 421 -12.82 35.26 -14.20
CA VAL A 421 -11.45 34.79 -13.98
C VAL A 421 -11.29 33.37 -14.52
N LEU A 422 -10.26 33.14 -15.34
CA LEU A 422 -9.91 31.83 -15.90
C LEU A 422 -8.93 31.09 -14.98
N HIS A 423 -9.34 29.95 -14.45
CA HIS A 423 -8.48 29.10 -13.64
C HIS A 423 -7.78 28.03 -14.49
N VAL A 424 -6.46 28.00 -14.46
CA VAL A 424 -5.62 27.01 -15.15
C VAL A 424 -4.96 26.13 -14.10
N GLU A 425 -5.47 24.92 -13.94
CA GLU A 425 -5.00 23.97 -12.95
C GLU A 425 -3.90 23.08 -13.56
N VAL A 426 -2.71 23.10 -12.97
CA VAL A 426 -1.54 22.35 -13.41
C VAL A 426 -1.10 21.37 -12.33
N HIS A 427 -1.20 20.08 -12.64
CA HIS A 427 -0.90 18.98 -11.72
C HIS A 427 0.21 18.05 -12.22
N GLY A 428 1.06 17.60 -11.29
CA GLY A 428 2.11 16.60 -11.50
C GLY A 428 3.48 17.20 -11.79
N SER A 429 4.38 16.41 -12.38
CA SER A 429 5.75 16.86 -12.66
C SER A 429 5.83 17.61 -13.99
N LEU A 430 6.17 18.89 -13.96
CA LEU A 430 6.41 19.70 -15.14
C LEU A 430 7.85 19.50 -15.65
N THR A 431 7.97 18.71 -16.71
CA THR A 431 9.23 18.45 -17.40
C THR A 431 9.19 18.97 -18.84
N PHE A 432 10.32 18.97 -19.54
CA PHE A 432 10.44 19.33 -20.95
C PHE A 432 9.49 18.51 -21.85
N LEU A 433 9.15 17.28 -21.45
CA LEU A 433 8.18 16.43 -22.15
C LEU A 433 6.74 16.96 -22.04
N SER A 434 6.43 17.74 -21.01
CA SER A 434 5.11 18.33 -20.78
C SER A 434 4.92 19.70 -21.46
N VAL A 435 6.01 20.37 -21.84
CA VAL A 435 6.02 21.69 -22.49
C VAL A 435 5.10 21.77 -23.71
N PRO A 436 5.10 20.81 -24.67
CA PRO A 436 4.23 20.90 -25.84
C PRO A 436 2.74 20.86 -25.50
N ARG A 437 2.36 20.25 -24.38
CA ARG A 437 0.96 20.21 -23.92
C ARG A 437 0.61 21.51 -23.18
N LEU A 438 1.49 21.94 -22.28
CA LEU A 438 1.35 23.18 -21.52
C LEU A 438 1.23 24.38 -22.47
N SER A 439 2.17 24.54 -23.40
CA SER A 439 2.16 25.60 -24.41
C SER A 439 0.87 25.59 -25.25
N ARG A 440 0.38 24.42 -25.67
CA ARG A 440 -0.88 24.30 -26.41
C ARG A 440 -2.12 24.72 -25.62
N VAL A 441 -2.11 24.58 -24.30
CA VAL A 441 -3.23 25.02 -23.44
C VAL A 441 -3.13 26.52 -23.19
N LEU A 442 -1.94 27.00 -22.82
CA LEU A 442 -1.68 28.42 -22.56
C LEU A 442 -1.93 29.29 -23.81
N ALA A 443 -1.62 28.79 -25.01
CA ALA A 443 -1.85 29.49 -26.27
C ALA A 443 -3.34 29.59 -26.67
N LYS A 444 -4.23 28.82 -26.03
CA LYS A 444 -5.67 28.86 -26.31
C LYS A 444 -6.44 29.82 -25.39
N LEU A 445 -5.76 30.43 -24.42
CA LEU A 445 -6.40 31.35 -23.49
C LEU A 445 -6.78 32.66 -24.19
N PRO A 446 -8.00 33.19 -23.99
CA PRO A 446 -8.48 34.41 -24.62
C PRO A 446 -7.65 35.62 -24.15
N PRO A 447 -7.23 36.53 -25.05
CA PRO A 447 -6.40 37.68 -24.68
C PRO A 447 -7.16 38.69 -23.81
N GLY A 448 -6.47 39.32 -22.86
CA GLY A 448 -7.00 40.41 -22.04
C GLY A 448 -7.80 40.00 -20.81
N GLU A 449 -8.09 38.70 -20.63
CA GLU A 449 -8.77 38.20 -19.42
C GLU A 449 -7.81 38.03 -18.23
N HIS A 450 -8.38 37.94 -17.03
CA HIS A 450 -7.65 37.60 -15.81
C HIS A 450 -7.51 36.08 -15.70
N VAL A 451 -6.27 35.59 -15.66
CA VAL A 451 -5.94 34.16 -15.56
C VAL A 451 -5.25 33.90 -14.23
N VAL A 452 -5.75 32.92 -13.47
CA VAL A 452 -5.09 32.37 -12.29
C VAL A 452 -4.53 31.00 -12.66
N VAL A 453 -3.23 30.79 -12.50
CA VAL A 453 -2.56 29.51 -12.76
C VAL A 453 -2.28 28.83 -11.43
N ASP A 454 -3.10 27.84 -11.12
CA ASP A 454 -2.98 27.02 -9.90
C ASP A 454 -1.98 25.89 -10.16
N MET A 455 -0.77 26.03 -9.63
CA MET A 455 0.32 25.07 -9.81
C MET A 455 0.47 24.18 -8.57
N THR A 456 0.07 22.91 -8.73
CA THR A 456 0.34 21.85 -7.76
C THR A 456 1.35 20.88 -8.36
N VAL A 457 2.61 21.32 -8.40
CA VAL A 457 3.71 20.61 -9.09
C VAL A 457 4.76 20.11 -8.10
N ASP A 458 5.19 18.86 -8.25
CA ASP A 458 6.24 18.25 -7.41
C ASP A 458 7.66 18.47 -7.96
N TYR A 459 7.74 18.90 -9.22
CA TYR A 459 8.98 19.20 -9.93
C TYR A 459 8.71 20.15 -11.11
N LEU A 460 9.62 21.10 -11.33
CA LEU A 460 9.62 22.04 -12.46
C LEU A 460 11.04 22.09 -13.03
N ASP A 461 11.22 21.66 -14.28
CA ASP A 461 12.51 21.83 -14.97
C ASP A 461 12.63 23.16 -15.71
N GLN A 462 13.85 23.45 -16.18
CA GLN A 462 14.18 24.72 -16.83
C GLN A 462 13.29 25.00 -18.04
N ALA A 463 13.05 24.02 -18.90
CA ALA A 463 12.25 24.20 -20.10
C ALA A 463 10.78 24.52 -19.78
N ALA A 464 10.21 23.85 -18.78
CA ALA A 464 8.87 24.16 -18.31
C ALA A 464 8.79 25.54 -17.62
N PHE A 465 9.77 25.88 -16.80
CA PHE A 465 9.88 27.22 -16.18
C PHE A 465 9.92 28.32 -17.24
N GLU A 466 10.84 28.23 -18.20
CA GLU A 466 10.98 29.21 -19.28
C GLU A 466 9.69 29.38 -20.06
N THR A 467 9.00 28.28 -20.37
CA THR A 467 7.72 28.31 -21.09
C THR A 467 6.64 29.08 -20.31
N VAL A 468 6.48 28.80 -19.01
CA VAL A 468 5.49 29.50 -18.17
C VAL A 468 5.89 30.97 -18.01
N HIS A 469 7.17 31.24 -17.77
CA HIS A 469 7.69 32.57 -17.53
C HIS A 469 7.59 33.47 -18.78
N SER A 470 7.98 32.96 -19.95
CA SER A 470 7.86 33.69 -21.21
C SER A 470 6.41 33.93 -21.60
N TRP A 471 5.54 32.93 -21.38
CA TRP A 471 4.10 33.09 -21.63
C TRP A 471 3.51 34.17 -20.72
N ARG A 472 3.80 34.13 -19.40
CA ARG A 472 3.33 35.15 -18.45
C ARG A 472 3.79 36.55 -18.87
N ALA A 473 5.07 36.72 -19.19
CA ALA A 473 5.61 38.01 -19.62
C ALA A 473 4.91 38.52 -20.89
N GLY A 474 4.71 37.65 -21.88
CA GLY A 474 3.99 37.99 -23.12
C GLY A 474 2.51 38.33 -22.88
N TYR A 475 1.84 37.58 -22.01
CA TYR A 475 0.41 37.77 -21.72
C TYR A 475 0.13 39.05 -20.92
N LEU A 476 1.02 39.40 -19.99
CA LEU A 476 1.01 40.69 -19.31
C LEU A 476 1.27 41.84 -20.29
N ALA A 477 2.22 41.67 -21.23
CA ALA A 477 2.51 42.68 -22.25
C ALA A 477 1.35 42.90 -23.24
N SER A 478 0.51 41.88 -23.48
CA SER A 478 -0.72 42.02 -24.28
C SER A 478 -1.93 42.55 -23.51
N GLY A 479 -1.73 43.04 -22.27
CA GLY A 479 -2.78 43.67 -21.47
C GLY A 479 -3.64 42.72 -20.62
N GLY A 480 -3.31 41.42 -20.57
CA GLY A 480 -3.94 40.46 -19.68
C GLY A 480 -3.43 40.57 -18.24
N ARG A 481 -4.13 39.95 -17.28
CA ARG A 481 -3.66 39.80 -15.90
C ARG A 481 -3.38 38.34 -15.60
N VAL A 482 -2.25 38.04 -14.95
CA VAL A 482 -1.85 36.67 -14.60
C VAL A 482 -1.37 36.61 -13.16
N ASP A 483 -2.04 35.79 -12.36
CA ASP A 483 -1.60 35.38 -11.03
C ASP A 483 -1.20 33.91 -11.07
N ILE A 484 -0.05 33.56 -10.47
CA ILE A 484 0.41 32.18 -10.38
C ILE A 484 0.38 31.82 -8.90
N GLU A 485 -0.48 30.87 -8.54
CA GLU A 485 -0.64 30.40 -7.17
C GLU A 485 0.02 29.02 -7.03
N GLU A 486 1.05 28.93 -6.19
CA GLU A 486 1.73 27.66 -5.91
C GLU A 486 1.30 27.11 -4.55
N ILE A 487 0.63 25.96 -4.56
CA ILE A 487 0.20 25.29 -3.32
C ILE A 487 1.38 24.56 -2.65
N HIS A 488 2.41 24.19 -3.42
CA HIS A 488 3.49 23.31 -2.97
C HIS A 488 4.89 23.84 -3.27
N ASP A 489 5.69 24.03 -2.21
CA ASP A 489 7.12 24.37 -2.22
C ASP A 489 7.58 25.64 -2.96
N GLY A 490 6.73 26.36 -3.70
CA GLY A 490 7.14 27.59 -4.39
C GLY A 490 8.18 27.32 -5.49
N CYS A 491 7.97 26.30 -6.33
CA CYS A 491 8.95 25.90 -7.34
C CYS A 491 9.19 26.98 -8.40
N TYR A 492 8.12 27.59 -8.90
CA TYR A 492 8.15 28.71 -9.84
C TYR A 492 8.66 29.99 -9.17
N GLU A 493 8.17 30.34 -7.98
CA GLU A 493 8.60 31.56 -7.27
C GLU A 493 10.10 31.55 -6.97
N ARG A 494 10.63 30.41 -6.50
CA ARG A 494 12.07 30.25 -6.24
C ARG A 494 12.91 30.30 -7.50
N ALA A 495 12.45 29.67 -8.59
CA ALA A 495 13.12 29.71 -9.88
C ALA A 495 13.12 31.13 -10.47
N ALA A 496 12.00 31.85 -10.36
CA ALA A 496 11.90 33.26 -10.75
C ALA A 496 12.78 34.17 -9.89
N GLY A 497 12.96 33.84 -8.60
CA GLY A 497 13.87 34.51 -7.68
C GLY A 497 15.35 34.11 -7.80
N GLY A 498 15.71 33.22 -8.74
CA GLY A 498 17.11 32.79 -8.96
C GLY A 498 17.67 31.80 -7.94
N THR A 499 16.81 31.18 -7.12
CA THR A 499 17.23 30.18 -6.12
C THR A 499 17.02 28.74 -6.63
N PRO A 500 18.02 27.85 -6.53
CA PRO A 500 17.87 26.48 -7.02
C PRO A 500 16.84 25.69 -6.20
N GLY A 501 15.86 25.11 -6.88
CA GLY A 501 14.82 24.27 -6.27
C GLY A 501 15.33 22.91 -5.76
N PRO A 502 14.64 22.27 -4.81
CA PRO A 502 14.98 20.93 -4.32
C PRO A 502 14.81 19.87 -5.41
N ARG A 503 15.68 18.84 -5.42
CA ARG A 503 15.72 17.76 -6.45
C ARG A 503 14.41 16.96 -6.60
N ARG A 504 13.57 16.93 -5.56
CA ARG A 504 12.20 16.43 -5.52
C ARG A 504 11.66 16.75 -4.13
N SER A 505 10.61 17.56 -4.01
CA SER A 505 9.99 17.71 -2.70
C SER A 505 9.07 16.51 -2.44
N ARG A 506 8.96 16.08 -1.18
CA ARG A 506 7.89 15.15 -0.82
C ARG A 506 6.60 15.94 -0.91
N LEU A 507 5.62 15.47 -1.66
CA LEU A 507 4.22 15.87 -1.52
C LEU A 507 3.85 15.74 -0.05
N THR A 508 3.95 16.83 0.70
CA THR A 508 3.50 16.91 2.07
C THR A 508 1.99 17.06 1.99
N PRO A 509 1.22 16.24 2.73
CA PRO A 509 -0.23 16.36 2.70
C PRO A 509 -0.64 17.80 3.04
N SER A 510 -1.80 18.19 2.50
CA SER A 510 -2.45 19.49 2.70
C SER A 510 -2.32 19.99 4.14
N PRO A 511 -2.31 21.32 4.37
CA PRO A 511 -2.15 21.87 5.71
C PRO A 511 -3.15 21.21 6.68
N ARG A 512 -2.64 20.78 7.84
CA ARG A 512 -3.23 19.77 8.76
C ARG A 512 -4.58 20.15 9.38
N TRP A 513 -5.15 21.30 9.04
CA TRP A 513 -6.49 21.73 9.43
C TRP A 513 -7.59 21.13 8.53
N PHE A 514 -7.23 20.61 7.35
CA PHE A 514 -8.11 19.83 6.47
C PHE A 514 -7.95 18.30 6.62
N ALA A 515 -7.06 17.83 7.51
CA ALA A 515 -6.84 16.41 7.72
C ALA A 515 -7.81 15.85 8.76
N PRO A 516 -8.35 14.63 8.58
CA PRO A 516 -9.21 14.03 9.59
C PRO A 516 -8.51 13.86 10.96
N TRP A 517 -9.21 14.15 12.05
CA TRP A 517 -8.62 14.25 13.41
C TRP A 517 -7.95 12.96 13.93
N TRP A 518 -8.25 11.78 13.37
CA TRP A 518 -7.54 10.54 13.69
C TRP A 518 -6.10 10.50 13.13
N HIS A 519 -5.79 11.26 12.07
CA HIS A 519 -4.41 11.44 11.60
C HIS A 519 -3.57 12.23 12.61
N TRP A 520 -4.17 13.19 13.32
CA TRP A 520 -3.55 13.96 14.40
C TRP A 520 -3.08 13.06 15.54
N GLN A 521 -3.95 12.15 16.01
CA GLN A 521 -3.67 11.29 17.17
C GLN A 521 -2.61 10.22 16.91
N ARG A 522 -2.45 9.75 15.66
CA ARG A 522 -1.43 8.76 15.28
C ARG A 522 -0.04 9.36 15.10
N ALA A 523 0.05 10.63 14.70
CA ALA A 523 1.32 11.30 14.43
C ALA A 523 2.02 11.81 15.69
N CYS A 524 1.30 11.91 16.81
CA CYS A 524 1.85 12.19 18.14
C CYS A 524 1.36 11.12 19.12
N PRO A 525 2.11 10.03 19.33
CA PRO A 525 1.78 9.04 20.34
C PRO A 525 1.68 9.74 21.69
N ARG A 526 0.51 9.63 22.35
CA ARG A 526 0.36 9.99 23.76
C ARG A 526 1.02 8.91 24.62
N GLU A 527 2.33 8.73 24.50
CA GLU A 527 3.10 7.94 25.46
C GLU A 527 3.62 8.90 26.53
N ASP A 528 3.02 8.84 27.73
CA ASP A 528 3.48 9.21 29.09
C ASP A 528 4.38 10.45 29.33
N GLY A 529 4.58 11.31 28.32
CA GLY A 529 5.50 12.44 28.31
C GLY A 529 4.81 13.77 28.03
N THR A 530 4.04 14.25 29.01
CA THR A 530 3.58 15.65 29.19
C THR A 530 2.70 16.27 28.08
N ALA A 531 1.43 16.52 28.39
CA ALA A 531 0.46 17.22 27.53
C ALA A 531 0.96 18.59 26.98
N SER A 532 1.93 19.21 27.66
CA SER A 532 2.61 20.43 27.23
C SER A 532 3.39 20.27 25.92
N GLN A 533 3.95 19.09 25.62
CA GLN A 533 4.66 18.84 24.36
C GLN A 533 3.72 18.84 23.15
N ALA A 534 2.50 18.33 23.30
CA ALA A 534 1.49 18.32 22.24
C ALA A 534 1.03 19.74 21.88
N LEU A 535 0.84 20.61 22.89
CA LEU A 535 0.50 22.02 22.69
C LEU A 535 1.61 22.77 21.95
N VAL A 536 2.87 22.58 22.37
CA VAL A 536 4.03 23.23 21.74
C VAL A 536 4.22 22.74 20.30
N ALA A 537 4.00 21.46 20.02
CA ALA A 537 4.03 20.91 18.67
C ALA A 537 2.94 21.52 17.78
N GLY A 538 1.71 21.66 18.30
CA GLY A 538 0.60 22.32 17.61
C GLY A 538 0.88 23.80 17.31
N ALA A 539 1.42 24.54 18.29
CA ALA A 539 1.79 25.95 18.12
C ALA A 539 2.90 26.14 17.06
N ARG A 540 3.89 25.23 17.02
CA ARG A 540 4.94 25.23 16.00
C ARG A 540 4.38 25.00 14.60
N GLU A 541 3.45 24.06 14.46
CA GLU A 541 2.76 23.77 13.19
C GLU A 541 1.94 24.98 12.72
N PHE A 542 1.14 25.57 13.61
CA PHE A 542 0.38 26.79 13.31
C PHE A 542 1.30 27.89 12.77
N ARG A 543 2.37 28.21 13.50
CA ARG A 543 3.34 29.25 13.08
C ARG A 543 3.96 28.96 11.72
N GLN A 544 4.26 27.70 11.43
CA GLN A 544 4.98 27.33 10.20
C GLN A 544 4.06 27.23 8.98
N ARG A 545 2.78 26.88 9.14
CA ARG A 545 1.92 26.50 8.02
C ARG A 545 0.58 27.22 7.95
N THR A 546 -0.03 27.48 9.10
CA THR A 546 -1.36 28.13 9.14
C THR A 546 -1.21 29.64 9.22
N ALA A 547 -0.25 30.14 9.99
CA ALA A 547 -0.05 31.56 10.23
C ALA A 547 0.11 32.36 8.93
N PRO A 548 0.94 31.97 7.93
CA PRO A 548 1.04 32.75 6.69
C PRO A 548 -0.28 32.84 5.91
N LEU A 549 -1.15 31.83 6.02
CA LEU A 549 -2.44 31.78 5.32
C LEU A 549 -3.49 32.67 6.00
N VAL A 550 -3.48 32.76 7.33
CA VAL A 550 -4.49 33.52 8.10
C VAL A 550 -3.98 34.90 8.53
N GLN A 551 -2.69 35.18 8.41
CA GLN A 551 -2.05 36.41 8.86
C GLN A 551 -2.68 37.67 8.25
N PRO A 552 -2.93 37.76 6.92
CA PRO A 552 -3.55 38.96 6.34
C PRO A 552 -4.92 39.27 6.95
N PHE A 553 -5.68 38.22 7.27
CA PHE A 553 -6.99 38.35 7.88
C PHE A 553 -6.91 38.74 9.37
N LEU A 554 -5.98 38.15 10.13
CA LEU A 554 -5.76 38.50 11.54
C LEU A 554 -5.17 39.90 11.72
N GLU A 555 -4.28 40.34 10.82
CA GLU A 555 -3.77 41.71 10.82
C GLU A 555 -4.89 42.72 10.62
N ARG A 556 -5.80 42.45 9.67
CA ARG A 556 -6.99 43.26 9.46
C ARG A 556 -7.87 43.33 10.71
N LEU A 557 -8.16 42.20 11.35
CA LEU A 557 -8.94 42.17 12.59
C LEU A 557 -8.24 42.87 13.76
N ALA A 558 -6.91 42.84 13.83
CA ALA A 558 -6.14 43.55 14.85
C ALA A 558 -6.22 45.08 14.69
N LEU A 559 -6.31 45.57 13.44
CA LEU A 559 -6.42 47.00 13.13
C LEU A 559 -7.86 47.51 13.19
N GLU A 560 -8.81 46.77 12.62
CA GLU A 560 -10.21 47.20 12.45
C GLU A 560 -11.12 46.77 13.62
N GLY A 561 -10.66 45.87 14.48
CA GLY A 561 -11.45 45.25 15.55
C GLY A 561 -12.38 44.14 15.06
N GLN A 562 -13.00 43.42 16.01
CA GLN A 562 -13.99 42.38 15.71
C GLN A 562 -15.37 42.97 15.41
N LYS A 563 -16.09 42.39 14.45
CA LYS A 563 -17.49 42.74 14.10
C LYS A 563 -18.35 41.49 13.90
N PRO A 564 -18.50 40.65 14.93
CA PRO A 564 -19.25 39.40 14.81
C PRO A 564 -20.72 39.67 14.55
N ALA A 565 -21.33 38.89 13.66
CA ALA A 565 -22.76 38.99 13.41
C ALA A 565 -23.61 38.30 14.49
N GLN A 566 -22.99 37.41 15.28
CA GLN A 566 -23.68 36.47 16.15
C GLN A 566 -22.94 36.23 17.47
N LEU A 567 -23.69 36.19 18.58
CA LEU A 567 -23.25 35.62 19.85
C LEU A 567 -23.60 34.13 19.88
N PHE A 568 -22.62 33.26 20.08
CA PHE A 568 -22.77 31.81 20.12
C PHE A 568 -22.49 31.27 21.53
N ILE A 569 -23.52 30.84 22.23
CA ILE A 569 -23.45 30.27 23.58
C ILE A 569 -23.50 28.75 23.47
N THR A 570 -22.45 28.05 23.91
CA THR A 570 -22.38 26.59 23.82
C THR A 570 -21.60 25.96 24.96
N CYS A 571 -21.50 24.62 24.95
CA CYS A 571 -20.86 23.86 26.00
C CYS A 571 -19.32 23.97 25.94
N ALA A 572 -18.69 23.91 27.11
CA ALA A 572 -17.23 23.79 27.27
C ALA A 572 -16.68 22.40 26.90
N ASP A 573 -17.54 21.45 26.50
CA ASP A 573 -17.14 20.12 26.04
C ASP A 573 -16.09 20.20 24.92
N SER A 574 -14.96 19.50 25.10
CA SER A 574 -13.82 19.54 24.19
C SER A 574 -14.11 18.99 22.77
N ARG A 575 -15.23 18.28 22.61
CA ARG A 575 -15.68 17.75 21.31
C ARG A 575 -16.47 18.79 20.51
N ILE A 576 -16.90 19.88 21.14
CA ILE A 576 -17.62 20.98 20.50
C ILE A 576 -16.63 22.06 20.06
N VAL A 577 -16.60 22.31 18.75
CA VAL A 577 -15.72 23.31 18.12
C VAL A 577 -16.60 24.23 17.26
N PRO A 578 -17.06 25.38 17.80
CA PRO A 578 -18.08 26.23 17.16
C PRO A 578 -17.76 26.60 15.71
N ASN A 579 -16.59 27.17 15.47
CA ASN A 579 -16.12 27.55 14.13
C ASN A 579 -16.10 26.39 13.12
N LEU A 580 -15.91 25.15 13.58
CA LEU A 580 -15.94 23.97 12.72
C LEU A 580 -17.37 23.58 12.35
N ILE A 581 -18.28 23.55 13.33
CA ILE A 581 -19.67 23.13 13.11
C ILE A 581 -20.51 24.18 12.39
N THR A 582 -20.09 25.46 12.42
CA THR A 582 -20.77 26.57 11.72
C THR A 582 -20.03 27.05 10.47
N ALA A 583 -18.89 26.43 10.13
CA ALA A 583 -18.01 26.88 9.04
C ALA A 583 -17.67 28.38 9.10
N SER A 584 -17.32 28.90 10.28
CA SER A 584 -17.08 30.34 10.53
C SER A 584 -15.61 30.64 10.80
N GLY A 585 -15.11 31.77 10.29
CA GLY A 585 -13.74 32.25 10.49
C GLY A 585 -13.54 33.03 11.79
N PRO A 586 -12.30 33.47 12.08
CA PRO A 586 -12.03 34.37 13.20
C PRO A 586 -12.84 35.68 13.07
N GLY A 587 -13.38 36.20 14.16
CA GLY A 587 -14.15 37.46 14.13
C GLY A 587 -15.61 37.34 13.65
N ASP A 588 -16.03 36.21 13.08
CA ASP A 588 -17.43 36.00 12.64
C ASP A 588 -18.38 35.72 13.82
N LEU A 589 -17.87 35.03 14.85
CA LEU A 589 -18.63 34.63 16.04
C LEU A 589 -18.02 35.23 17.31
N PHE A 590 -18.87 35.83 18.15
CA PHE A 590 -18.53 36.08 19.55
C PHE A 590 -18.99 34.88 20.37
N THR A 591 -18.09 34.11 20.98
CA THR A 591 -18.44 32.80 21.56
C THR A 591 -18.31 32.78 23.07
N VAL A 592 -19.36 32.31 23.76
CA VAL A 592 -19.33 31.97 25.20
C VAL A 592 -19.38 30.46 25.35
N ARG A 593 -18.38 29.88 26.01
CA ARG A 593 -18.31 28.44 26.28
C ARG A 593 -18.33 28.19 27.78
N ASN A 594 -19.40 27.59 28.27
CA ASN A 594 -19.55 27.26 29.69
C ASN A 594 -20.09 25.83 29.87
N VAL A 595 -20.08 25.31 31.10
CA VAL A 595 -20.52 23.93 31.36
C VAL A 595 -22.04 23.84 31.18
N GLY A 596 -22.50 23.09 30.18
CA GLY A 596 -23.93 22.89 29.93
C GLY A 596 -24.65 24.00 29.17
N ASN A 597 -23.91 24.90 28.50
CA ASN A 597 -24.46 25.99 27.68
C ASN A 597 -25.53 26.83 28.40
N LEU A 598 -25.34 27.04 29.71
CA LEU A 598 -26.30 27.68 30.61
C LEU A 598 -26.25 29.20 30.49
N VAL A 599 -27.42 29.82 30.56
CA VAL A 599 -27.65 31.27 30.60
C VAL A 599 -28.34 31.58 31.92
N PRO A 600 -27.61 32.14 32.90
CA PRO A 600 -28.20 32.58 34.16
C PRO A 600 -29.29 33.67 33.92
N PRO A 601 -30.43 33.63 34.62
CA PRO A 601 -31.50 34.62 34.43
C PRO A 601 -31.05 36.05 34.78
N GLY A 602 -31.45 37.03 33.96
CA GLY A 602 -30.92 38.40 34.00
C GLY A 602 -31.15 39.16 35.31
N ASP A 603 -32.26 38.92 36.01
CA ASP A 603 -32.59 39.64 37.24
C ASP A 603 -32.05 39.00 38.53
N THR A 604 -31.38 37.85 38.45
CA THR A 604 -30.80 37.19 39.64
C THR A 604 -29.70 38.03 40.30
N ALA A 605 -29.00 38.87 39.52
CA ALA A 605 -27.98 39.79 40.04
C ALA A 605 -28.57 40.97 40.83
N ARG A 606 -29.86 41.32 40.65
CA ARG A 606 -30.54 42.40 41.38
C ARG A 606 -31.18 41.93 42.69
N VAL A 607 -31.57 40.65 42.76
CA VAL A 607 -32.33 40.10 43.90
C VAL A 607 -31.41 39.54 44.99
N ASP A 608 -30.23 39.01 44.63
CA ASP A 608 -29.25 38.54 45.60
C ASP A 608 -27.80 38.72 45.06
N PRO A 609 -27.04 39.72 45.56
CA PRO A 609 -25.69 40.07 45.07
C PRO A 609 -24.65 38.94 45.15
N GLY A 610 -24.97 37.81 45.80
CA GLY A 610 -24.09 36.64 45.91
C GLY A 610 -24.41 35.46 44.97
N THR A 611 -25.48 35.54 44.15
CA THR A 611 -26.00 34.38 43.39
C THR A 611 -26.06 34.56 41.87
N GLY A 612 -25.91 35.78 41.36
CA GLY A 612 -25.84 36.06 39.92
C GLY A 612 -24.48 35.72 39.30
N ASP A 613 -24.47 35.23 38.06
CA ASP A 613 -23.24 35.10 37.27
C ASP A 613 -22.97 36.39 36.49
N ALA A 614 -21.94 37.11 36.89
CA ALA A 614 -21.51 38.31 36.18
C ALA A 614 -20.84 38.00 34.83
N SER A 615 -20.37 36.77 34.59
CA SER A 615 -19.59 36.44 33.39
C SER A 615 -20.45 36.34 32.14
N VAL A 616 -21.51 35.53 32.15
CA VAL A 616 -22.40 35.35 31.00
C VAL A 616 -23.23 36.61 30.77
N GLY A 617 -23.72 37.24 31.83
CA GLY A 617 -24.44 38.52 31.74
C GLY A 617 -23.61 39.61 31.07
N ALA A 618 -22.36 39.82 31.50
CA ALA A 618 -21.47 40.80 30.87
C ALA A 618 -21.15 40.46 29.41
N ALA A 619 -21.01 39.18 29.05
CA ALA A 619 -20.80 38.78 27.67
C ALA A 619 -22.04 39.07 26.78
N ILE A 620 -23.25 38.89 27.31
CA ILE A 620 -24.50 39.23 26.61
C ILE A 620 -24.60 40.75 26.42
N GLU A 621 -24.39 41.54 27.48
CA GLU A 621 -24.39 43.00 27.42
C GLU A 621 -23.35 43.53 26.41
N TYR A 622 -22.13 42.99 26.46
CA TYR A 622 -21.07 43.37 25.52
C TYR A 622 -21.44 43.01 24.08
N ALA A 623 -21.98 41.81 23.84
CA ALA A 623 -22.37 41.38 22.49
C ALA A 623 -23.48 42.26 21.91
N VAL A 624 -24.51 42.58 22.70
CA VAL A 624 -25.69 43.32 22.24
C VAL A 624 -25.43 44.82 22.19
N SER A 625 -24.86 45.40 23.25
CA SER A 625 -24.71 46.85 23.39
C SER A 625 -23.42 47.40 22.81
N VAL A 626 -22.34 46.61 22.77
CA VAL A 626 -21.03 47.08 22.26
C VAL A 626 -20.74 46.54 20.86
N LEU A 627 -20.85 45.22 20.65
CA LEU A 627 -20.55 44.60 19.34
C LEU A 627 -21.70 44.72 18.33
N GLY A 628 -22.93 44.94 18.80
CA GLY A 628 -24.10 45.08 17.94
C GLY A 628 -24.45 43.81 17.16
N VAL A 629 -24.32 42.63 17.79
CA VAL A 629 -24.67 41.35 17.15
C VAL A 629 -26.13 41.35 16.70
N ARG A 630 -26.42 40.69 15.57
CA ARG A 630 -27.77 40.59 14.98
C ARG A 630 -28.49 39.33 15.44
N SER A 631 -27.78 38.36 15.99
CA SER A 631 -28.36 37.14 16.55
C SER A 631 -27.64 36.61 17.78
N ILE A 632 -28.38 35.90 18.63
CA ILE A 632 -27.86 35.06 19.71
C ILE A 632 -28.27 33.62 19.43
N THR A 633 -27.35 32.68 19.62
CA THR A 633 -27.62 31.25 19.46
C THR A 633 -27.20 30.47 20.68
N VAL A 634 -28.12 29.67 21.21
CA VAL A 634 -27.81 28.68 22.24
C VAL A 634 -27.68 27.32 21.57
N CYS A 635 -26.50 26.71 21.66
CA CYS A 635 -26.20 25.42 21.07
C CYS A 635 -25.95 24.35 22.13
N GLY A 636 -26.90 23.43 22.27
CA GLY A 636 -26.76 22.19 23.02
C GLY A 636 -26.12 21.09 22.18
N HIS A 637 -25.76 19.97 22.80
CA HIS A 637 -25.15 18.84 22.08
C HIS A 637 -25.46 17.49 22.72
N SER A 638 -25.27 16.44 21.93
CA SER A 638 -25.52 15.08 22.39
C SER A 638 -24.53 14.60 23.45
N GLY A 639 -25.01 13.78 24.40
CA GLY A 639 -24.20 13.27 25.51
C GLY A 639 -23.53 14.37 26.37
N CYS A 640 -24.25 15.46 26.66
CA CYS A 640 -23.75 16.54 27.52
C CYS A 640 -23.54 16.07 28.97
N GLY A 641 -22.30 16.14 29.45
CA GLY A 641 -21.95 15.74 30.82
C GLY A 641 -22.65 16.58 31.90
N ALA A 642 -22.93 17.86 31.63
CA ALA A 642 -23.63 18.74 32.56
C ALA A 642 -25.10 18.36 32.74
N MET A 643 -25.80 18.07 31.63
CA MET A 643 -27.19 17.63 31.67
C MET A 643 -27.31 16.24 32.30
N LYS A 644 -26.34 15.35 32.03
CA LYS A 644 -26.27 14.06 32.73
C LYS A 644 -26.11 14.25 34.25
N ALA A 645 -25.20 15.12 34.69
CA ALA A 645 -25.02 15.41 36.10
C ALA A 645 -26.26 16.02 36.78
N LEU A 646 -27.05 16.82 36.05
CA LEU A 646 -28.33 17.34 36.54
C LEU A 646 -29.39 16.23 36.66
N LEU A 647 -29.47 15.34 35.67
CA LEU A 647 -30.43 14.25 35.67
C LEU A 647 -30.12 13.22 36.76
N ASP A 648 -28.84 12.89 36.97
CA ASP A 648 -28.38 11.96 38.00
C ASP A 648 -28.65 12.47 39.44
N LYS A 649 -28.85 13.79 39.62
CA LYS A 649 -29.25 14.41 40.90
C LYS A 649 -30.73 14.25 41.23
N VAL A 650 -31.56 13.84 40.27
CA VAL A 650 -32.99 13.58 40.50
C VAL A 650 -33.14 12.30 41.33
N GLY A 651 -33.40 12.43 42.63
CA GLY A 651 -33.67 11.31 43.55
C GLY A 651 -32.54 10.97 44.53
N THR A 652 -31.46 11.74 44.57
CA THR A 652 -30.43 11.67 45.63
C THR A 652 -30.64 12.80 46.63
N GLU A 653 -30.62 12.50 47.94
CA GLU A 653 -30.64 13.56 48.95
C GLU A 653 -29.41 14.46 48.80
N PRO A 654 -29.52 15.78 49.05
CA PRO A 654 -28.40 16.69 48.97
C PRO A 654 -27.38 16.32 50.05
N ASP A 655 -26.36 15.55 49.67
CA ASP A 655 -25.26 15.20 50.56
C ASP A 655 -24.55 16.49 50.96
N ALA A 656 -24.69 16.88 52.24
CA ALA A 656 -24.14 18.11 52.77
C ALA A 656 -22.60 18.07 52.65
N GLY A 657 -22.08 18.89 51.75
CA GLY A 657 -20.69 18.83 51.29
C GLY A 657 -19.65 18.83 52.41
N SER A 658 -18.80 17.80 52.43
CA SER A 658 -17.43 17.83 52.97
C SER A 658 -16.65 16.52 52.73
N GLY A 659 -16.91 15.82 51.61
CA GLY A 659 -16.14 14.64 51.19
C GLY A 659 -15.02 14.97 50.18
N PRO A 660 -13.94 14.16 50.10
CA PRO A 660 -12.91 14.29 49.07
C PRO A 660 -13.52 13.89 47.70
N GLY A 661 -14.12 14.88 47.03
CA GLY A 661 -14.92 14.70 45.82
C GLY A 661 -16.02 15.74 45.63
N ALA A 662 -16.30 16.58 46.64
CA ALA A 662 -17.28 17.65 46.53
C ALA A 662 -16.86 18.72 45.49
N THR A 663 -17.81 19.12 44.64
CA THR A 663 -17.59 20.08 43.56
C THR A 663 -18.41 21.37 43.74
N PRO A 664 -18.18 22.14 44.82
CA PRO A 664 -19.09 23.22 45.25
C PRO A 664 -19.28 24.33 44.20
N HIS A 665 -18.27 24.60 43.38
CA HIS A 665 -18.38 25.57 42.27
C HIS A 665 -19.21 25.01 41.10
N LEU A 666 -19.03 23.74 40.75
CA LEU A 666 -19.81 23.08 39.71
C LEU A 666 -21.27 22.94 40.16
N ASP A 667 -21.50 22.55 41.40
CA ASP A 667 -22.85 22.41 41.96
C ASP A 667 -23.58 23.74 41.97
N ARG A 668 -22.90 24.82 42.39
CA ARG A 668 -23.43 26.19 42.31
C ARG A 668 -23.77 26.60 40.88
N TRP A 669 -22.89 26.29 39.92
CA TRP A 669 -23.08 26.60 38.51
C TRP A 669 -24.25 25.83 37.90
N LEU A 670 -24.36 24.53 38.18
CA LEU A 670 -25.40 23.67 37.62
C LEU A 670 -26.81 24.05 38.10
N ARG A 671 -26.96 24.78 39.22
CA ARG A 671 -28.28 25.32 39.63
C ARG A 671 -28.93 26.19 38.58
N HIS A 672 -28.16 26.84 37.69
CA HIS A 672 -28.74 27.58 36.57
C HIS A 672 -29.46 26.67 35.55
N GLY A 673 -29.29 25.34 35.65
CA GLY A 673 -30.04 24.34 34.90
C GLY A 673 -31.25 23.75 35.62
N ASP A 674 -31.53 24.13 36.88
CA ASP A 674 -32.66 23.59 37.66
C ASP A 674 -34.00 23.91 36.99
N ALA A 675 -34.14 25.08 36.37
CA ALA A 675 -35.32 25.44 35.58
C ALA A 675 -35.48 24.55 34.34
N SER A 676 -34.38 24.14 33.71
CA SER A 676 -34.41 23.19 32.58
C SER A 676 -34.88 21.81 33.02
N LEU A 677 -34.45 21.39 34.22
CA LEU A 677 -34.85 20.12 34.82
C LEU A 677 -36.33 20.12 35.23
N ALA A 678 -36.79 21.20 35.87
CA ALA A 678 -38.19 21.39 36.21
C ALA A 678 -39.09 21.38 34.96
N ARG A 679 -38.69 22.09 33.90
CA ARG A 679 -39.40 22.07 32.59
C ARG A 679 -39.43 20.67 32.00
N PHE A 680 -38.31 19.93 32.06
CA PHE A 680 -38.24 18.55 31.56
C PHE A 680 -39.21 17.61 32.29
N THR A 681 -39.47 17.83 33.59
CA THR A 681 -40.44 17.04 34.35
C THR A 681 -41.90 17.47 34.16
N ALA A 682 -42.15 18.73 33.81
CA ALA A 682 -43.49 19.32 33.77
C ALA A 682 -44.10 19.36 32.36
N ASP A 683 -43.29 19.60 31.33
CA ASP A 683 -43.72 19.76 29.94
C ASP A 683 -43.28 18.57 29.07
N PRO A 684 -44.02 18.25 27.98
CA PRO A 684 -43.52 17.32 26.98
C PRO A 684 -42.19 17.83 26.40
N ALA A 685 -41.14 17.02 26.50
CA ALA A 685 -39.82 17.38 26.02
C ALA A 685 -39.83 17.66 24.50
N PRO A 686 -39.08 18.66 24.01
CA PRO A 686 -38.93 18.89 22.58
C PRO A 686 -38.41 17.62 21.90
N THR A 687 -38.98 17.30 20.73
CA THR A 687 -38.57 16.12 19.96
C THR A 687 -37.63 16.51 18.83
N VAL A 688 -36.79 15.56 18.40
CA VAL A 688 -36.04 15.68 17.14
C VAL A 688 -36.79 14.88 16.09
N THR A 689 -37.03 15.49 14.93
CA THR A 689 -37.72 14.82 13.82
C THR A 689 -36.97 13.55 13.39
N GLY A 690 -37.68 12.41 13.43
CA GLY A 690 -37.24 11.15 12.83
C GLY A 690 -36.76 10.02 13.76
N HIS A 691 -36.44 10.25 15.04
CA HIS A 691 -35.99 9.18 15.95
C HIS A 691 -36.34 9.42 17.43
N ALA A 692 -36.45 8.34 18.22
CA ALA A 692 -36.63 8.40 19.67
C ALA A 692 -35.32 8.80 20.38
N VAL A 693 -35.42 9.74 21.32
CA VAL A 693 -34.27 10.41 21.94
C VAL A 693 -34.15 9.99 23.41
N PRO A 694 -32.98 9.55 23.91
CA PRO A 694 -32.77 9.19 25.33
C PRO A 694 -33.10 10.33 26.32
N PRO A 695 -33.38 10.04 27.61
CA PRO A 695 -33.75 11.06 28.60
C PRO A 695 -32.74 12.20 28.77
N VAL A 696 -31.43 11.90 28.78
CA VAL A 696 -30.38 12.94 28.87
C VAL A 696 -30.40 13.87 27.66
N GLU A 697 -30.66 13.32 26.48
CA GLU A 697 -30.73 14.08 25.23
C GLU A 697 -32.00 14.94 25.17
N GLN A 698 -33.12 14.42 25.67
CA GLN A 698 -34.34 15.21 25.85
C GLN A 698 -34.11 16.40 26.79
N LEU A 699 -33.41 16.18 27.92
CA LEU A 699 -33.02 17.27 28.80
C LEU A 699 -32.08 18.28 28.12
N CYS A 700 -31.18 17.83 27.23
CA CYS A 700 -30.34 18.75 26.45
C CYS A 700 -31.16 19.66 25.53
N LEU A 701 -32.18 19.11 24.86
CA LEU A 701 -33.11 19.88 24.01
C LEU A 701 -33.95 20.85 24.83
N THR A 702 -34.54 20.38 25.93
CA THR A 702 -35.29 21.21 26.89
C THR A 702 -34.42 22.33 27.44
N ASN A 703 -33.15 22.05 27.73
CA ASN A 703 -32.20 23.04 28.22
C ASN A 703 -31.97 24.16 27.19
N VAL A 704 -31.81 23.85 25.90
CA VAL A 704 -31.70 24.88 24.86
C VAL A 704 -32.91 25.80 24.87
N VAL A 705 -34.13 25.22 24.93
CA VAL A 705 -35.37 26.01 24.98
C VAL A 705 -35.43 26.87 26.25
N GLN A 706 -35.10 26.33 27.42
CA GLN A 706 -35.10 27.10 28.67
C GLN A 706 -34.08 28.25 28.63
N GLN A 707 -32.89 28.03 28.08
CA GLN A 707 -31.88 29.09 27.99
C GLN A 707 -32.27 30.20 27.01
N LEU A 708 -33.05 29.91 25.97
CA LEU A 708 -33.65 30.94 25.12
C LEU A 708 -34.65 31.81 25.89
N HIS A 709 -35.40 31.24 26.84
CA HIS A 709 -36.27 32.02 27.72
C HIS A 709 -35.46 32.85 28.71
N ASN A 710 -34.42 32.27 29.32
CA ASN A 710 -33.54 33.02 30.25
C ASN A 710 -32.87 34.22 29.55
N LEU A 711 -32.56 34.13 28.24
CA LEU A 711 -32.05 35.25 27.47
C LEU A 711 -33.04 36.43 27.42
N LEU A 712 -34.35 36.18 27.41
CA LEU A 712 -35.38 37.23 27.42
C LEU A 712 -35.51 37.93 28.78
N ASP A 713 -34.99 37.35 29.86
CA ASP A 713 -34.92 38.02 31.16
C ASP A 713 -33.84 39.12 31.20
N HIS A 714 -32.91 39.12 30.25
CA HIS A 714 -31.91 40.19 30.12
C HIS A 714 -32.54 41.40 29.43
N THR A 715 -32.63 42.53 30.13
CA THR A 715 -33.28 43.75 29.62
C THR A 715 -32.75 44.19 28.25
N VAL A 716 -31.43 44.10 28.04
CA VAL A 716 -30.79 44.46 26.76
C VAL A 716 -31.21 43.56 25.60
N VAL A 717 -31.44 42.26 25.87
CA VAL A 717 -31.90 41.28 24.87
C VAL A 717 -33.37 41.49 24.58
N ALA A 718 -34.21 41.57 25.63
CA ALA A 718 -35.66 41.78 25.49
C ALA A 718 -35.98 43.01 24.65
N GLN A 719 -35.31 44.14 24.94
CA GLN A 719 -35.48 45.39 24.18
C GLN A 719 -34.98 45.26 22.73
N ALA A 720 -33.89 44.54 22.48
CA ALA A 720 -33.34 44.38 21.14
C ALA A 720 -34.19 43.43 20.27
N VAL A 721 -34.76 42.38 20.86
CA VAL A 721 -35.70 41.46 20.18
C VAL A 721 -37.01 42.19 19.88
N ALA A 722 -37.59 42.91 20.86
CA ALA A 722 -38.82 43.69 20.66
C ALA A 722 -38.66 44.78 19.58
N ALA A 723 -37.47 45.37 19.47
CA ALA A 723 -37.14 46.34 18.42
C ALA A 723 -36.80 45.69 17.06
N GLY A 724 -36.86 44.36 16.92
CA GLY A 724 -36.52 43.63 15.69
C GLY A 724 -35.04 43.67 15.30
N ARG A 725 -34.16 44.16 16.20
CA ARG A 725 -32.71 44.30 15.96
C ARG A 725 -31.93 43.02 16.27
N LEU A 726 -32.51 42.10 17.04
CA LEU A 726 -31.87 40.88 17.51
C LEU A 726 -32.77 39.66 17.30
N ARG A 727 -32.20 38.55 16.83
CA ARG A 727 -32.89 37.25 16.66
C ARG A 727 -32.29 36.17 17.56
N LEU A 728 -33.13 35.31 18.14
CA LEU A 728 -32.70 34.20 19.00
C LEU A 728 -32.86 32.86 18.26
N PHE A 729 -31.85 32.00 18.33
CA PHE A 729 -31.86 30.66 17.70
C PHE A 729 -31.45 29.56 18.68
N GLY A 730 -32.20 28.46 18.69
CA GLY A 730 -31.82 27.22 19.40
C GLY A 730 -31.20 26.23 18.45
N LEU A 731 -29.98 25.77 18.73
CA LEU A 731 -29.30 24.72 17.99
C LEU A 731 -29.04 23.50 18.87
N TYR A 732 -29.05 22.33 18.25
CA TYR A 732 -28.66 21.08 18.87
C TYR A 732 -27.74 20.29 17.94
N PHE A 733 -26.56 19.93 18.42
CA PHE A 733 -25.56 19.17 17.65
C PHE A 733 -25.49 17.72 18.13
N ASP A 734 -25.82 16.77 17.25
CA ASP A 734 -25.58 15.37 17.54
C ASP A 734 -24.16 14.95 17.12
N LEU A 735 -23.31 14.69 18.11
CA LEU A 735 -21.93 14.23 17.94
C LEU A 735 -21.82 12.87 17.23
N ALA A 736 -22.79 11.98 17.40
CA ALA A 736 -22.70 10.62 16.84
C ALA A 736 -22.94 10.62 15.33
N SER A 737 -23.92 11.39 14.87
CA SER A 737 -24.26 11.53 13.45
C SER A 737 -23.57 12.72 12.76
N ALA A 738 -22.92 13.60 13.53
CA ALA A 738 -22.37 14.87 13.08
C ALA A 738 -23.42 15.76 12.38
N GLN A 739 -24.66 15.76 12.88
CA GLN A 739 -25.79 16.52 12.35
C GLN A 739 -26.17 17.70 13.24
N MET A 740 -26.57 18.81 12.60
CA MET A 740 -27.07 20.00 13.27
C MET A 740 -28.60 20.09 13.12
N TYR A 741 -29.26 20.41 14.23
CA TYR A 741 -30.71 20.61 14.29
C TYR A 741 -31.03 22.02 14.80
N LEU A 742 -32.03 22.64 14.20
CA LEU A 742 -32.54 23.96 14.57
C LEU A 742 -33.91 23.83 15.25
N TYR A 743 -34.09 24.57 16.34
CA TYR A 743 -35.36 24.67 17.05
C TYR A 743 -36.39 25.48 16.26
N ASP A 744 -37.59 24.91 16.10
CA ASP A 744 -38.76 25.56 15.52
C ASP A 744 -39.72 25.96 16.65
N ALA A 745 -39.78 27.24 16.98
CA ALA A 745 -40.63 27.74 18.06
C ALA A 745 -42.14 27.58 17.77
N VAL A 746 -42.55 27.45 16.50
CA VAL A 746 -43.96 27.27 16.11
C VAL A 746 -44.37 25.81 16.27
N ARG A 747 -43.48 24.88 15.91
CA ARG A 747 -43.74 23.43 16.00
C ARG A 747 -43.36 22.83 17.35
N GLY A 748 -42.51 23.50 18.12
CA GLY A 748 -41.98 23.00 19.39
C GLY A 748 -40.98 21.85 19.23
N ASP A 749 -40.41 21.65 18.03
CA ASP A 749 -39.50 20.55 17.72
C ASP A 749 -38.15 21.03 17.14
N PHE A 750 -37.21 20.10 16.99
CA PHE A 750 -35.92 20.32 16.35
C PHE A 750 -35.89 19.60 15.00
N GLY A 751 -35.58 20.33 13.93
CA GLY A 751 -35.43 19.75 12.59
C GLY A 751 -34.04 19.99 12.00
N PRO A 752 -33.60 19.14 11.04
CA PRO A 752 -32.28 19.26 10.43
C PRO A 752 -32.11 20.62 9.74
N VAL A 753 -30.87 21.10 9.72
CA VAL A 753 -30.50 22.33 9.00
C VAL A 753 -30.33 21.99 7.51
N ASP A 754 -31.39 22.17 6.73
CA ASP A 754 -31.42 21.92 5.28
C ASP A 754 -31.44 23.23 4.45
N ALA A 755 -30.97 23.16 3.20
CA ALA A 755 -30.82 24.32 2.31
C ALA A 755 -32.12 25.13 2.07
N GLU A 756 -33.27 24.47 1.95
CA GLU A 756 -34.57 25.12 1.76
C GLU A 756 -35.01 26.00 2.95
N ARG A 757 -34.60 25.64 4.18
CA ARG A 757 -34.87 26.44 5.39
C ARG A 757 -33.97 27.66 5.51
N ALA A 758 -32.76 27.62 4.94
CA ALA A 758 -31.84 28.74 4.92
C ALA A 758 -32.24 29.83 3.90
N GLU A 759 -32.81 29.44 2.75
CA GLU A 759 -33.20 30.36 1.67
C GLU A 759 -34.51 31.11 1.91
N SER A 760 -35.44 30.55 2.69
CA SER A 760 -36.77 31.17 2.94
C SER A 760 -36.77 32.38 3.88
N GLY A 761 -35.67 32.64 4.60
CA GLY A 761 -35.57 33.74 5.59
C GLY A 761 -36.53 33.62 6.79
N ALA A 762 -37.39 32.60 6.81
CA ALA A 762 -38.42 32.33 7.79
C ALA A 762 -37.92 31.37 8.86
N LEU A 763 -36.90 31.79 9.62
CA LEU A 763 -36.49 31.06 10.82
C LEU A 763 -37.40 31.49 11.99
N PRO A 764 -38.19 30.59 12.58
CA PRO A 764 -39.14 30.91 13.64
C PRO A 764 -38.41 31.47 14.87
N GLN A 765 -38.85 32.64 15.34
CA GLN A 765 -38.24 33.36 16.46
C GLN A 765 -38.92 33.02 17.78
N VAL A 766 -38.14 33.03 18.87
CA VAL A 766 -38.70 33.11 20.23
C VAL A 766 -39.02 34.59 20.49
N VAL A 767 -40.30 34.92 20.63
CA VAL A 767 -40.80 36.28 20.87
C VAL A 767 -41.13 36.42 22.36
N PRO A 768 -40.86 37.57 23.01
CA PRO A 768 -41.34 37.82 24.37
C PRO A 768 -42.88 37.69 24.45
N PRO A 769 -43.45 37.23 25.57
CA PRO A 769 -44.90 37.21 25.76
C PRO A 769 -45.47 38.63 25.63
N SER A 770 -46.62 38.78 24.95
CA SER A 770 -47.29 40.06 24.80
C SER A 770 -47.83 40.55 26.16
N ALA A 771 -47.81 41.86 26.38
CA ALA A 771 -48.29 42.50 27.62
C ALA A 771 -49.81 42.30 27.91
N GLU A 772 -50.54 41.58 27.04
CA GLU A 772 -51.98 41.29 27.18
C GLU A 772 -52.28 39.99 27.96
N ASP A 773 -51.28 39.11 28.20
CA ASP A 773 -51.49 37.85 28.92
C ASP A 773 -51.36 37.95 30.45
N HIS A 774 -51.18 39.16 31.00
CA HIS A 774 -51.31 39.42 32.44
C HIS A 774 -52.78 39.59 32.85
N THR A 775 -53.59 38.55 32.69
CA THR A 775 -54.81 38.39 33.49
C THR A 775 -54.59 37.27 34.51
N PHE A 776 -54.15 37.66 35.71
CA PHE A 776 -54.34 36.83 36.89
C PHE A 776 -55.85 36.52 37.03
N PRO A 777 -56.26 35.25 37.21
CA PRO A 777 -57.59 35.00 37.74
C PRO A 777 -57.63 35.56 39.17
N ALA A 778 -58.55 36.48 39.40
CA ALA A 778 -58.79 37.06 40.71
C ALA A 778 -59.03 35.94 41.74
N LEU A 779 -58.25 35.97 42.82
CA LEU A 779 -58.62 35.32 44.08
C LEU A 779 -59.94 35.96 44.54
N ASN A 780 -61.02 35.19 44.46
CA ASN A 780 -62.29 35.51 45.07
C ASN A 780 -62.11 35.40 46.60
N PRO A 781 -62.43 36.42 47.41
CA PRO A 781 -62.43 36.27 48.86
C PRO A 781 -63.72 35.55 49.26
N GLY A 782 -63.59 34.29 49.65
CA GLY A 782 -64.66 33.43 50.16
C GLY A 782 -64.09 32.19 50.80
#